data_AF-A0A2P6MPD3-F1
#
_entry.id   AF-A0A2P6MPD3-F1
#
_cell.length_a   1.000
_cell.length_b   1.000
_cell.length_c   1.000
_cell.angle_alpha   90.00
_cell.angle_beta   90.00
_cell.angle_gamma   90.00
#
_symmetry.space_group_name_H-M   'P 1'
#
loop_
_entity.id
_entity.type
_entity.pdbx_description
1 polymer ?
#
loop_
_entity_poly.entity_id
_entity_poly.type
_entity_poly.pdbx_seq_one_letter_code
_entity_poly.pdbx_strand_id
1 'polypeptide(L)'
;MGLSSELRSSITFLSERGLIQATRWAAEFLHSIKDDTDEGTDAKVTVSQDDSLFLLAKSYFDLREFYRVAHYLTNSTSSKARFLELYSLYLAGEKNKEEQQKSDAINPELQRIRVRLQDSYENDKKNMDSFLLYLYGVVLKASKMKSQAQVILIESVNLYPWNWSAWLELASLFSEVDATSQLSATKGKLKECVMKEFFMAHLALELQQNEEASELYEGLRSQFPNNDYVLSQIATANYNSREFDAAEQLFEQLFDRDPHRLEGLDVYSNILYVKENKARLSFLAHRACETDKYRAETCCIIGNYYSIKSDHEKAVLYFERALKLNRNYLAAWTLMGHEYVELKNTKAAIEAYRKAVEINPRDYRAWYGLGQTYEILKMNLYSLYYYNKATALRPYDARMWCAVGTCYEQLDRLEEAVKCFERAASNEDREGIALDRLARLYQKMGDENRAAACFQRNLQIREHEGVEGDETIDAILYLANYFRDRGDYDEAETYANRLLDYSGKPKDDGKALLKEIANLRKNESDGNMNQSIRSLDMSIDLTRCCQKGKDVFPIVLPHAVTEVISSAAGRIAIPGNDSHSSENKTAQSSPVCRERLRSRVVVVDIFTSHRYNLSDIYKPSRESQMYLAPGLSALLVGSQSVSLSLTKIITETRPANSVDFNTSLSKSLASVAGSPPKPEEKPVPIRELARTNSGEDIEHIGLKSYCGINLETTDVWRNPAPPVLYEHALRFEKGSAISSTGALICSSGARTGRSPRDKRIVKESTSEADIWWGRVNIPMEETIFTVNRERAIDYLNTRERLYVIDGYAGWNPQYRIKIRVVCARAYHALFMRNMLIRPTPEELAHFGSPDFTIYNAGQFPANRYTNGMTSSTSVSINFKRREMVILGTEYAGEMKKGVFSVMHYLMPKAGALSLHSSANMGPDNSVTLFFGLSGTGKTTLSADPHRQLIGDDEHCWDDQGVFNIEGGCYAKAIDLSREQEPEIFDAIRFGSVLENVVFDDQTREVDYHDVSLTQNTRACYPIEYISNARVPCVGPHPNNIIMLSCDAFGVLPPVVKLTPEMAMYYFISGYTAKVAGTEVGITEPEATFSACFGDPFLVLHPTRYAEMLAEKMRQHKAEAWLINTGWIGGGYGVGSRIKLKYTRAIIDAIHSGELAKAPTVASPVFGFHIPTKCSGVPDEILQPRLSWTDAASYDKSLNKLAGLFSNNIAKFDIKSKEILQAGPQVETTQATQQ
;
A
#
# COMPACT_ATOMS: atom_id res chain seq x y z
N MET A 1 -46.80 -15.51 27.06
CA MET A 1 -46.26 -15.89 28.38
C MET A 1 -45.63 -14.65 29.00
N GLY A 2 -44.92 -14.72 30.13
CA GLY A 2 -44.08 -13.60 30.56
C GLY A 2 -42.96 -13.35 29.53
N LEU A 3 -42.55 -12.10 29.32
CA LEU A 3 -41.53 -11.73 28.32
C LEU A 3 -40.23 -12.53 28.53
N SER A 4 -39.82 -12.66 29.79
CA SER A 4 -38.67 -13.44 30.25
C SER A 4 -38.77 -14.94 29.93
N SER A 5 -39.98 -15.51 29.93
CA SER A 5 -40.23 -16.93 29.58
C SER A 5 -40.09 -17.15 28.07
N GLU A 6 -40.62 -16.23 27.25
CA GLU A 6 -40.48 -16.29 25.79
C GLU A 6 -39.03 -16.09 25.35
N LEU A 7 -38.27 -15.23 26.05
CA LEU A 7 -36.82 -15.08 25.86
C LEU A 7 -36.03 -16.31 26.30
N ARG A 8 -36.25 -16.88 27.50
CA ARG A 8 -35.60 -18.14 27.95
C ARG A 8 -35.81 -19.28 26.93
N SER A 9 -37.03 -19.43 26.44
CA SER A 9 -37.38 -20.40 25.38
C SER A 9 -36.65 -20.10 24.06
N SER A 10 -36.60 -18.82 23.66
CA SER A 10 -35.99 -18.40 22.39
C SER A 10 -34.47 -18.51 22.36
N ILE A 11 -33.79 -18.25 23.48
CA ILE A 11 -32.34 -18.48 23.64
C ILE A 11 -32.00 -19.94 23.34
N THR A 12 -32.82 -20.88 23.84
CA THR A 12 -32.67 -22.32 23.57
C THR A 12 -32.81 -22.60 22.08
N PHE A 13 -33.92 -22.22 21.44
CA PHE A 13 -34.14 -22.48 20.01
C PHE A 13 -33.08 -21.84 19.10
N LEU A 14 -32.61 -20.63 19.40
CA LEU A 14 -31.55 -19.96 18.64
C LEU A 14 -30.19 -20.65 18.83
N SER A 15 -29.86 -21.05 20.06
CA SER A 15 -28.63 -21.78 20.41
C SER A 15 -28.55 -23.14 19.71
N GLU A 16 -29.66 -23.90 19.71
CA GLU A 16 -29.76 -25.18 19.00
C GLU A 16 -29.53 -25.04 17.49
N ARG A 17 -29.99 -23.95 16.89
CA ARG A 17 -29.78 -23.64 15.46
C ARG A 17 -28.36 -23.12 15.16
N GLY A 18 -27.55 -22.82 16.17
CA GLY A 18 -26.22 -22.24 15.99
C GLY A 18 -26.22 -20.75 15.65
N LEU A 19 -27.32 -20.03 15.90
CA LEU A 19 -27.47 -18.60 15.59
C LEU A 19 -26.88 -17.72 16.71
N ILE A 20 -25.58 -17.87 16.96
CA ILE A 20 -24.86 -17.35 18.14
C ILE A 20 -25.13 -15.85 18.39
N GLN A 21 -25.14 -15.00 17.35
CA GLN A 21 -25.40 -13.56 17.51
C GLN A 21 -26.82 -13.27 18.03
N ALA A 22 -27.85 -13.92 17.46
CA ALA A 22 -29.23 -13.77 17.91
C ALA A 22 -29.45 -14.40 19.30
N THR A 23 -28.80 -15.54 19.59
CA THR A 23 -28.77 -16.16 20.93
C THR A 23 -28.22 -15.18 21.98
N ARG A 24 -27.07 -14.54 21.67
CA ARG A 24 -26.42 -13.57 22.57
C ARG A 24 -27.31 -12.34 22.78
N TRP A 25 -27.84 -11.75 21.71
CA TRP A 25 -28.73 -10.59 21.79
C TRP A 25 -29.98 -10.88 22.64
N ALA A 26 -30.59 -12.07 22.48
CA ALA A 26 -31.73 -12.47 23.30
C ALA A 26 -31.35 -12.72 24.78
N ALA A 27 -30.15 -13.20 25.06
CA ALA A 27 -29.63 -13.37 26.43
C ALA A 27 -29.28 -12.04 27.10
N GLU A 28 -28.67 -11.11 26.37
CA GLU A 28 -28.41 -9.72 26.81
C GLU A 28 -29.73 -8.98 27.09
N PHE A 29 -30.74 -9.13 26.22
CA PHE A 29 -32.07 -8.57 26.43
C PHE A 29 -32.75 -9.17 27.67
N LEU A 30 -32.72 -10.50 27.83
CA LEU A 30 -33.23 -11.17 29.03
C LEU A 30 -32.55 -10.67 30.32
N HIS A 31 -31.23 -10.47 30.30
CA HIS A 31 -30.49 -9.94 31.45
C HIS A 31 -30.87 -8.49 31.80
N SER A 32 -31.22 -7.67 30.81
CA SER A 32 -31.64 -6.28 31.04
C SER A 32 -33.04 -6.13 31.69
N ILE A 33 -33.86 -7.19 31.65
CA ILE A 33 -35.21 -7.23 32.21
C ILE A 33 -35.14 -7.71 33.67
N LYS A 34 -35.56 -6.85 34.61
CA LYS A 34 -35.73 -7.22 36.02
C LYS A 34 -37.13 -7.83 36.21
N ASP A 35 -37.22 -9.14 36.32
CA ASP A 35 -38.46 -9.85 36.64
C ASP A 35 -38.14 -11.07 37.52
N ASP A 36 -38.95 -11.30 38.56
CA ASP A 36 -38.53 -11.97 39.80
C ASP A 36 -39.36 -13.24 40.08
N THR A 37 -39.70 -13.97 39.01
CA THR A 37 -40.59 -15.15 39.04
C THR A 37 -39.93 -16.39 38.42
N ASP A 38 -39.16 -17.11 39.24
CA ASP A 38 -38.46 -18.33 38.81
C ASP A 38 -39.34 -19.59 38.92
N GLU A 39 -40.40 -19.66 38.10
CA GLU A 39 -41.14 -20.92 37.90
C GLU A 39 -40.34 -21.87 36.99
N GLY A 40 -39.40 -22.59 37.60
CA GLY A 40 -38.60 -23.62 36.94
C GLY A 40 -39.46 -24.75 36.36
N THR A 41 -39.41 -24.92 35.05
CA THR A 41 -40.10 -26.00 34.32
C THR A 41 -39.10 -27.05 33.84
N ASP A 42 -38.99 -28.13 34.60
CA ASP A 42 -38.10 -29.28 34.31
C ASP A 42 -38.52 -30.01 33.01
N ALA A 43 -37.96 -29.56 31.88
CA ALA A 43 -38.16 -30.19 30.58
C ALA A 43 -37.39 -31.53 30.50
N LYS A 44 -38.05 -32.62 30.89
CA LYS A 44 -37.50 -33.99 30.75
C LYS A 44 -37.19 -34.33 29.30
N VAL A 45 -35.90 -34.31 28.95
CA VAL A 45 -35.41 -34.69 27.62
C VAL A 45 -35.49 -36.20 27.41
N THR A 46 -36.53 -36.68 26.75
CA THR A 46 -36.56 -38.03 26.17
C THR A 46 -35.81 -38.03 24.84
N VAL A 47 -34.55 -38.48 24.85
CA VAL A 47 -33.68 -38.55 23.67
C VAL A 47 -34.16 -39.64 22.70
N SER A 48 -34.46 -39.27 21.45
CA SER A 48 -34.68 -40.22 20.35
C SER A 48 -33.37 -40.57 19.63
N GLN A 49 -33.39 -41.57 18.72
CA GLN A 49 -32.20 -41.89 17.92
C GLN A 49 -31.78 -40.74 17.00
N ASP A 50 -32.73 -39.99 16.43
CA ASP A 50 -32.42 -38.81 15.60
C ASP A 50 -31.75 -37.67 16.40
N ASP A 51 -32.12 -37.50 17.67
CA ASP A 51 -31.50 -36.49 18.55
C ASP A 51 -30.01 -36.78 18.77
N SER A 52 -29.61 -38.05 18.85
CA SER A 52 -28.19 -38.42 19.02
C SER A 52 -27.32 -38.04 17.82
N LEU A 53 -27.86 -38.14 16.59
CA LEU A 53 -27.22 -37.64 15.37
C LEU A 53 -27.21 -36.11 15.31
N PHE A 54 -28.31 -35.46 15.73
CA PHE A 54 -28.36 -34.00 15.78
C PHE A 54 -27.36 -33.42 16.80
N LEU A 55 -27.25 -34.00 18.00
CA LEU A 55 -26.30 -33.57 19.03
C LEU A 55 -24.84 -33.76 18.58
N LEU A 56 -24.53 -34.88 17.92
CA LEU A 56 -23.21 -35.11 17.32
C LEU A 56 -22.91 -34.03 16.25
N ALA A 57 -23.85 -33.78 15.34
CA ALA A 57 -23.70 -32.75 14.31
C ALA A 57 -23.57 -31.33 14.90
N LYS A 58 -24.30 -31.02 15.97
CA LYS A 58 -24.16 -29.74 16.70
C LYS A 58 -22.79 -29.60 17.37
N SER A 59 -22.23 -30.68 17.93
CA SER A 59 -20.85 -30.65 18.45
C SER A 59 -19.81 -30.37 17.37
N TYR A 60 -19.97 -30.92 16.16
CA TYR A 60 -19.14 -30.59 15.00
C TYR A 60 -19.35 -29.13 14.54
N PHE A 61 -20.57 -28.59 14.63
CA PHE A 61 -20.86 -27.18 14.31
C PHE A 61 -20.14 -26.22 15.26
N ASP A 62 -20.18 -26.50 16.56
CA ASP A 62 -19.54 -25.67 17.59
C ASP A 62 -17.99 -25.75 17.50
N LEU A 63 -17.45 -26.87 17.01
CA LEU A 63 -16.04 -27.02 16.60
C LEU A 63 -15.72 -26.42 15.21
N ARG A 64 -16.70 -25.79 14.53
CA ARG A 64 -16.61 -25.18 13.18
C ARG A 64 -16.28 -26.17 12.04
N GLU A 65 -16.54 -27.46 12.23
CA GLU A 65 -16.29 -28.52 11.24
C GLU A 65 -17.44 -28.66 10.23
N PHE A 66 -17.88 -27.55 9.63
CA PHE A 66 -19.16 -27.42 8.91
C PHE A 66 -19.46 -28.51 7.86
N TYR A 67 -18.46 -28.98 7.10
CA TYR A 67 -18.66 -30.07 6.13
C TYR A 67 -19.00 -31.44 6.79
N ARG A 68 -18.54 -31.70 8.01
CA ARG A 68 -18.93 -32.90 8.78
C ARG A 68 -20.39 -32.78 9.22
N VAL A 69 -20.80 -31.61 9.70
CA VAL A 69 -22.21 -31.32 10.07
C VAL A 69 -23.15 -31.65 8.90
N ALA A 70 -22.82 -31.15 7.71
CA ALA A 70 -23.61 -31.41 6.50
C ALA A 70 -23.64 -32.90 6.11
N HIS A 71 -22.49 -33.60 6.19
CA HIS A 71 -22.41 -35.03 5.89
C HIS A 71 -23.30 -35.89 6.80
N TYR A 72 -23.27 -35.67 8.12
CA TYR A 72 -24.06 -36.45 9.06
C TYR A 72 -25.57 -36.14 9.03
N LEU A 73 -25.96 -34.94 8.57
CA LEU A 73 -27.37 -34.52 8.50
C LEU A 73 -28.00 -34.60 7.10
N THR A 74 -27.27 -35.04 6.07
CA THR A 74 -27.72 -35.06 4.66
C THR A 74 -29.07 -35.77 4.45
N ASN A 75 -29.37 -36.80 5.26
CA ASN A 75 -30.60 -37.60 5.15
C ASN A 75 -31.65 -37.29 6.24
N SER A 76 -31.42 -36.28 7.10
CA SER A 76 -32.31 -35.98 8.22
C SER A 76 -33.60 -35.27 7.77
N THR A 77 -34.76 -35.78 8.20
CA THR A 77 -36.08 -35.23 7.84
C THR A 77 -36.48 -34.01 8.67
N SER A 78 -36.03 -33.94 9.94
CA SER A 78 -36.32 -32.85 10.87
C SER A 78 -35.86 -31.48 10.34
N SER A 79 -36.73 -30.47 10.39
CA SER A 79 -36.41 -29.11 9.91
C SER A 79 -35.25 -28.46 10.68
N LYS A 80 -35.09 -28.82 11.96
CA LYS A 80 -33.97 -28.45 12.84
C LYS A 80 -32.63 -28.94 12.28
N ALA A 81 -32.59 -30.20 11.84
CA ALA A 81 -31.42 -30.81 11.21
C ALA A 81 -31.19 -30.26 9.80
N ARG A 82 -32.23 -30.15 8.95
CA ARG A 82 -32.16 -29.55 7.60
C ARG A 82 -31.62 -28.12 7.63
N PHE A 83 -32.00 -27.32 8.64
CA PHE A 83 -31.43 -25.98 8.83
C PHE A 83 -29.94 -26.05 9.15
N LEU A 84 -29.54 -26.85 10.15
CA LEU A 84 -28.15 -26.93 10.57
C LEU A 84 -27.23 -27.49 9.47
N GLU A 85 -27.72 -28.44 8.67
CA GLU A 85 -27.07 -28.96 7.46
C GLU A 85 -26.80 -27.85 6.43
N LEU A 86 -27.85 -27.15 5.99
CA LEU A 86 -27.77 -26.14 4.94
C LEU A 86 -27.04 -24.86 5.39
N TYR A 87 -27.20 -24.46 6.66
CA TYR A 87 -26.47 -23.33 7.24
C TYR A 87 -24.98 -23.64 7.38
N SER A 88 -24.62 -24.89 7.69
CA SER A 88 -23.21 -25.34 7.68
C SER A 88 -22.62 -25.29 6.27
N LEU A 89 -23.33 -25.77 5.25
CA LEU A 89 -22.87 -25.64 3.85
C LEU A 89 -22.71 -24.17 3.44
N TYR A 90 -23.61 -23.28 3.89
CA TYR A 90 -23.50 -21.85 3.64
C TYR A 90 -22.23 -21.26 4.28
N LEU A 91 -22.00 -21.50 5.57
CA LEU A 91 -20.82 -21.02 6.30
C LEU A 91 -19.50 -21.60 5.77
N ALA A 92 -19.49 -22.88 5.37
CA ALA A 92 -18.34 -23.50 4.71
C ALA A 92 -18.03 -22.81 3.38
N GLY A 93 -19.07 -22.50 2.59
CA GLY A 93 -18.92 -21.82 1.31
C GLY A 93 -18.49 -20.35 1.43
N GLU A 94 -18.95 -19.62 2.45
CA GLU A 94 -18.45 -18.27 2.76
C GLU A 94 -16.98 -18.30 3.21
N LYS A 95 -16.61 -19.23 4.11
CA LYS A 95 -15.23 -19.43 4.52
C LYS A 95 -14.30 -19.72 3.33
N ASN A 96 -14.69 -20.63 2.43
CA ASN A 96 -13.90 -20.94 1.23
C ASN A 96 -13.73 -19.70 0.32
N LYS A 97 -14.77 -18.85 0.22
CA LYS A 97 -14.76 -17.59 -0.53
C LYS A 97 -13.82 -16.56 0.11
N GLU A 98 -13.72 -16.50 1.43
CA GLU A 98 -12.75 -15.66 2.14
C GLU A 98 -11.31 -16.16 1.95
N GLU A 99 -11.08 -17.47 2.06
CA GLU A 99 -9.76 -18.10 1.84
C GLU A 99 -9.25 -17.95 0.40
N GLN A 100 -10.14 -17.81 -0.60
CA GLN A 100 -9.77 -17.64 -2.03
C GLN A 100 -9.29 -16.22 -2.39
N GLN A 101 -9.37 -15.24 -1.46
CA GLN A 101 -8.84 -13.86 -1.55
C GLN A 101 -9.30 -12.95 -2.71
N LYS A 102 -9.87 -13.46 -3.81
CA LYS A 102 -10.41 -12.65 -4.91
C LYS A 102 -11.58 -11.77 -4.42
N SER A 103 -11.85 -10.65 -5.10
CA SER A 103 -13.02 -9.79 -4.81
C SER A 103 -14.33 -10.46 -5.23
N ASP A 104 -14.29 -11.14 -6.38
CA ASP A 104 -15.49 -11.61 -7.09
C ASP A 104 -15.82 -13.08 -6.78
N ALA A 105 -15.22 -13.64 -5.73
CA ALA A 105 -15.44 -15.02 -5.31
C ALA A 105 -16.90 -15.22 -4.85
N ILE A 106 -17.62 -16.09 -5.54
CA ILE A 106 -18.99 -16.50 -5.19
C ILE A 106 -18.91 -17.78 -4.34
N ASN A 107 -19.70 -17.84 -3.28
CA ASN A 107 -19.86 -19.02 -2.44
C ASN A 107 -20.28 -20.25 -3.31
N PRO A 108 -19.49 -21.34 -3.35
CA PRO A 108 -19.71 -22.43 -4.29
C PRO A 108 -20.96 -23.28 -3.98
N GLU A 109 -21.34 -23.40 -2.70
CA GLU A 109 -22.55 -24.14 -2.31
C GLU A 109 -23.83 -23.32 -2.53
N LEU A 110 -23.73 -22.00 -2.74
CA LEU A 110 -24.86 -21.07 -2.80
C LEU A 110 -25.96 -21.51 -3.78
N GLN A 111 -25.58 -21.99 -4.97
CA GLN A 111 -26.54 -22.48 -5.97
C GLN A 111 -27.25 -23.76 -5.53
N ARG A 112 -26.51 -24.70 -4.94
CA ARG A 112 -27.03 -25.98 -4.44
C ARG A 112 -27.99 -25.78 -3.26
N ILE A 113 -27.66 -24.87 -2.35
CA ILE A 113 -28.50 -24.47 -1.23
C ILE A 113 -29.76 -23.75 -1.75
N ARG A 114 -29.61 -22.80 -2.70
CA ARG A 114 -30.73 -22.07 -3.30
C ARG A 114 -31.76 -23.01 -3.92
N VAL A 115 -31.33 -23.98 -4.73
CA VAL A 115 -32.25 -24.94 -5.38
C VAL A 115 -32.99 -25.80 -4.35
N ARG A 116 -32.30 -26.32 -3.32
CA ARG A 116 -32.95 -27.13 -2.25
C ARG A 116 -33.96 -26.33 -1.43
N LEU A 117 -33.66 -25.06 -1.13
CA LEU A 117 -34.58 -24.18 -0.39
C LEU A 117 -35.75 -23.69 -1.25
N GLN A 118 -35.53 -23.42 -2.54
CA GLN A 118 -36.58 -23.06 -3.48
C GLN A 118 -37.56 -24.23 -3.68
N ASP A 119 -37.07 -25.44 -3.95
CA ASP A 119 -37.90 -26.65 -4.05
C ASP A 119 -38.69 -26.92 -2.76
N SER A 120 -38.04 -26.79 -1.60
CA SER A 120 -38.72 -26.89 -0.30
C SER A 120 -39.80 -25.81 -0.10
N TYR A 121 -39.61 -24.62 -0.65
CA TYR A 121 -40.56 -23.50 -0.54
C TYR A 121 -41.75 -23.61 -1.52
N GLU A 122 -41.52 -24.15 -2.72
CA GLU A 122 -42.54 -24.31 -3.76
C GLU A 122 -43.37 -25.59 -3.56
N ASN A 123 -42.71 -26.72 -3.24
CA ASN A 123 -43.35 -28.05 -3.19
C ASN A 123 -43.62 -28.56 -1.76
N ASP A 124 -42.90 -28.08 -0.73
CA ASP A 124 -42.99 -28.58 0.66
C ASP A 124 -43.15 -27.45 1.71
N LYS A 125 -43.90 -26.39 1.38
CA LYS A 125 -44.04 -25.20 2.26
C LYS A 125 -44.55 -25.49 3.69
N LYS A 126 -45.11 -26.68 3.95
CA LYS A 126 -45.51 -27.12 5.30
C LYS A 126 -44.33 -27.44 6.22
N ASN A 127 -43.18 -27.84 5.69
CA ASN A 127 -41.97 -28.17 6.47
C ASN A 127 -40.94 -27.03 6.50
N MET A 128 -41.23 -25.89 5.85
CA MET A 128 -40.40 -24.68 5.88
C MET A 128 -40.66 -23.87 7.16
N ASP A 129 -39.84 -24.11 8.19
CA ASP A 129 -39.85 -23.28 9.40
C ASP A 129 -39.20 -21.89 9.18
N SER A 130 -39.41 -20.98 10.13
CA SER A 130 -38.89 -19.60 10.06
C SER A 130 -37.38 -19.54 9.84
N PHE A 131 -36.60 -20.50 10.36
CA PHE A 131 -35.15 -20.51 10.20
C PHE A 131 -34.75 -20.95 8.79
N LEU A 132 -35.43 -21.94 8.20
CA LEU A 132 -35.25 -22.29 6.79
C LEU A 132 -35.64 -21.13 5.86
N LEU A 133 -36.68 -20.37 6.19
CA LEU A 133 -37.04 -19.13 5.48
C LEU A 133 -35.97 -18.03 5.65
N TYR A 134 -35.43 -17.85 6.86
CA TYR A 134 -34.31 -16.93 7.11
C TYR A 134 -33.10 -17.26 6.22
N LEU A 135 -32.67 -18.52 6.21
CA LEU A 135 -31.55 -18.97 5.37
C LEU A 135 -31.84 -18.78 3.88
N TYR A 136 -33.08 -19.03 3.43
CA TYR A 136 -33.47 -18.79 2.05
C TYR A 136 -33.42 -17.30 1.68
N GLY A 137 -33.84 -16.41 2.59
CA GLY A 137 -33.68 -14.96 2.46
C GLY A 137 -32.21 -14.52 2.31
N VAL A 138 -31.32 -15.02 3.17
CA VAL A 138 -29.86 -14.75 3.09
C VAL A 138 -29.28 -15.25 1.76
N VAL A 139 -29.64 -16.47 1.33
CA VAL A 139 -29.18 -17.08 0.08
C VAL A 139 -29.70 -16.32 -1.16
N LEU A 140 -30.94 -15.81 -1.13
CA LEU A 140 -31.49 -14.95 -2.17
C LEU A 140 -30.79 -13.58 -2.22
N LYS A 141 -30.51 -12.95 -1.07
CA LYS A 141 -29.73 -11.71 -0.96
C LYS A 141 -28.32 -11.89 -1.54
N ALA A 142 -27.61 -12.93 -1.15
CA ALA A 142 -26.29 -13.28 -1.68
C ALA A 142 -26.33 -13.58 -3.19
N SER A 143 -27.45 -14.15 -3.69
CA SER A 143 -27.73 -14.33 -5.12
C SER A 143 -28.16 -13.03 -5.85
N LYS A 144 -28.08 -11.86 -5.20
CA LYS A 144 -28.49 -10.53 -5.68
C LYS A 144 -30.01 -10.36 -5.94
N MET A 145 -30.85 -11.29 -5.48
CA MET A 145 -32.31 -11.32 -5.72
C MET A 145 -33.09 -10.55 -4.64
N LYS A 146 -32.72 -9.28 -4.41
CA LYS A 146 -33.15 -8.46 -3.25
C LYS A 146 -34.67 -8.47 -2.98
N SER A 147 -35.50 -8.24 -4.00
CA SER A 147 -36.95 -8.13 -3.82
C SER A 147 -37.62 -9.43 -3.36
N GLN A 148 -37.08 -10.59 -3.77
CA GLN A 148 -37.57 -11.88 -3.29
C GLN A 148 -37.05 -12.18 -1.88
N ALA A 149 -35.78 -11.86 -1.60
CA ALA A 149 -35.21 -11.95 -0.26
C ALA A 149 -36.03 -11.15 0.77
N GLN A 150 -36.49 -9.94 0.42
CA GLN A 150 -37.31 -9.09 1.28
C GLN A 150 -38.64 -9.77 1.65
N VAL A 151 -39.36 -10.35 0.68
CA VAL A 151 -40.62 -11.08 0.93
C VAL A 151 -40.40 -12.29 1.84
N ILE A 152 -39.38 -13.10 1.56
CA ILE A 152 -39.07 -14.31 2.33
C ILE A 152 -38.61 -13.97 3.76
N LEU A 153 -37.84 -12.91 3.96
CA LEU A 153 -37.46 -12.44 5.30
C LEU A 153 -38.66 -11.86 6.08
N ILE A 154 -39.59 -11.17 5.43
CA ILE A 154 -40.85 -10.74 6.06
C ILE A 154 -41.68 -11.95 6.54
N GLU A 155 -41.78 -13.03 5.75
CA GLU A 155 -42.42 -14.28 6.20
C GLU A 155 -41.67 -14.90 7.39
N SER A 156 -40.34 -14.94 7.35
CA SER A 156 -39.50 -15.47 8.44
C SER A 156 -39.72 -14.71 9.76
N VAL A 157 -39.58 -13.38 9.79
CA VAL A 157 -39.68 -12.60 11.04
C VAL A 157 -41.10 -12.56 11.60
N ASN A 158 -42.13 -12.61 10.75
CA ASN A 158 -43.52 -12.70 11.20
C ASN A 158 -43.83 -14.04 11.90
N LEU A 159 -43.22 -15.13 11.42
CA LEU A 159 -43.35 -16.46 12.03
C LEU A 159 -42.53 -16.59 13.33
N TYR A 160 -41.36 -15.95 13.42
CA TYR A 160 -40.52 -16.00 14.62
C TYR A 160 -39.74 -14.69 14.83
N PRO A 161 -40.34 -13.70 15.53
CA PRO A 161 -39.73 -12.38 15.71
C PRO A 161 -38.40 -12.39 16.47
N TRP A 162 -38.13 -13.38 17.31
CA TRP A 162 -36.95 -13.40 18.19
C TRP A 162 -35.61 -13.66 17.47
N ASN A 163 -35.61 -14.02 16.18
CA ASN A 163 -34.38 -14.13 15.39
C ASN A 163 -33.89 -12.73 14.93
N TRP A 164 -33.15 -12.02 15.80
CA TRP A 164 -32.63 -10.68 15.48
C TRP A 164 -31.78 -10.63 14.20
N SER A 165 -31.03 -11.69 13.89
CA SER A 165 -30.25 -11.80 12.65
C SER A 165 -31.10 -11.74 11.37
N ALA A 166 -32.38 -12.14 11.42
CA ALA A 166 -33.30 -12.00 10.28
C ALA A 166 -33.77 -10.55 10.07
N TRP A 167 -33.90 -9.77 11.15
CA TRP A 167 -34.25 -8.34 11.07
C TRP A 167 -33.09 -7.48 10.56
N LEU A 168 -31.86 -7.76 10.98
CA LEU A 168 -30.65 -7.11 10.45
C LEU A 168 -30.48 -7.38 8.95
N GLU A 169 -30.66 -8.64 8.54
CA GLU A 169 -30.64 -9.02 7.13
C GLU A 169 -31.75 -8.32 6.31
N LEU A 170 -32.96 -8.17 6.88
CA LEU A 170 -34.05 -7.42 6.27
C LEU A 170 -33.73 -5.91 6.15
N ALA A 171 -33.16 -5.29 7.18
CA ALA A 171 -32.76 -3.87 7.18
C ALA A 171 -31.72 -3.55 6.09
N SER A 172 -30.83 -4.49 5.78
CA SER A 172 -29.82 -4.36 4.72
C SER A 172 -30.37 -4.35 3.28
N LEU A 173 -31.66 -4.67 3.07
CA LEU A 173 -32.25 -4.76 1.74
C LEU A 173 -32.83 -3.44 1.22
N PHE A 174 -33.25 -2.53 2.09
CA PHE A 174 -33.82 -1.23 1.72
C PHE A 174 -32.76 -0.32 1.08
N SER A 175 -33.14 0.45 0.04
CA SER A 175 -32.23 1.29 -0.75
C SER A 175 -32.70 2.74 -0.78
N GLU A 176 -31.78 3.70 -0.57
CA GLU A 176 -32.04 5.16 -0.42
C GLU A 176 -33.17 5.70 -1.31
N VAL A 177 -33.09 5.50 -2.62
CA VAL A 177 -33.99 6.11 -3.64
C VAL A 177 -35.46 5.70 -3.47
N ASP A 178 -35.72 4.57 -2.81
CA ASP A 178 -37.06 4.00 -2.56
C ASP A 178 -37.29 3.66 -1.08
N ALA A 179 -36.46 4.14 -0.15
CA ALA A 179 -36.50 3.70 1.24
C ALA A 179 -37.87 3.97 1.88
N THR A 180 -38.42 5.19 1.73
CA THR A 180 -39.71 5.61 2.31
C THR A 180 -40.91 4.91 1.63
N SER A 181 -40.83 4.63 0.32
CA SER A 181 -41.89 3.95 -0.44
C SER A 181 -41.96 2.45 -0.09
N GLN A 182 -40.80 1.80 0.03
CA GLN A 182 -40.70 0.40 0.45
C GLN A 182 -40.99 0.22 1.94
N LEU A 183 -40.57 1.15 2.80
CA LEU A 183 -40.80 1.12 4.24
C LEU A 183 -42.28 1.23 4.57
N SER A 184 -43.00 2.20 3.99
CA SER A 184 -44.46 2.31 4.17
C SER A 184 -45.21 1.06 3.67
N ALA A 185 -44.82 0.51 2.52
CA ALA A 185 -45.36 -0.75 1.99
C ALA A 185 -44.96 -2.02 2.78
N THR A 186 -44.01 -1.93 3.71
CA THR A 186 -43.53 -3.04 4.56
C THR A 186 -44.00 -2.92 6.02
N LYS A 187 -44.12 -1.69 6.55
CA LYS A 187 -44.55 -1.41 7.94
C LYS A 187 -45.93 -2.01 8.24
N GLY A 188 -46.83 -2.07 7.25
CA GLY A 188 -48.14 -2.73 7.35
C GLY A 188 -48.15 -4.24 7.09
N LYS A 189 -47.02 -4.87 6.75
CA LYS A 189 -46.85 -6.32 6.57
C LYS A 189 -46.13 -7.00 7.74
N LEU A 190 -45.48 -6.21 8.60
CA LEU A 190 -44.75 -6.68 9.77
C LEU A 190 -45.67 -6.74 11.00
N LYS A 191 -45.73 -7.90 11.64
CA LYS A 191 -46.49 -8.15 12.88
C LYS A 191 -46.06 -7.18 13.99
N GLU A 192 -47.02 -6.56 14.66
CA GLU A 192 -46.73 -5.71 15.82
C GLU A 192 -46.12 -6.55 16.96
N CYS A 193 -44.93 -6.15 17.39
CA CYS A 193 -44.15 -6.75 18.48
C CYS A 193 -42.96 -5.85 18.81
N VAL A 194 -42.39 -5.97 20.01
CA VAL A 194 -41.22 -5.18 20.45
C VAL A 194 -40.05 -5.26 19.46
N MET A 195 -39.82 -6.43 18.84
CA MET A 195 -38.78 -6.62 17.82
C MET A 195 -38.95 -5.71 16.58
N LYS A 196 -40.18 -5.31 16.26
CA LYS A 196 -40.47 -4.35 15.18
C LYS A 196 -40.05 -2.93 15.55
N GLU A 197 -40.20 -2.53 16.83
CA GLU A 197 -39.73 -1.23 17.32
C GLU A 197 -38.20 -1.14 17.25
N PHE A 198 -37.48 -2.17 17.74
CA PHE A 198 -36.03 -2.30 17.57
C PHE A 198 -35.59 -2.26 16.09
N PHE A 199 -36.31 -2.96 15.21
CA PHE A 199 -36.04 -2.92 13.76
C PHE A 199 -36.24 -1.53 13.15
N MET A 200 -37.32 -0.81 13.52
CA MET A 200 -37.57 0.54 13.02
C MET A 200 -36.47 1.52 13.48
N ALA A 201 -36.09 1.48 14.76
CA ALA A 201 -35.03 2.33 15.31
C ALA A 201 -33.66 2.06 14.65
N HIS A 202 -33.32 0.78 14.47
CA HIS A 202 -32.09 0.37 13.77
C HIS A 202 -32.11 0.78 12.28
N LEU A 203 -33.24 0.64 11.59
CA LEU A 203 -33.37 1.04 10.20
C LEU A 203 -33.26 2.56 10.01
N ALA A 204 -33.84 3.36 10.91
CA ALA A 204 -33.68 4.82 10.88
C ALA A 204 -32.20 5.24 11.03
N LEU A 205 -31.47 4.61 11.97
CA LEU A 205 -30.04 4.87 12.19
C LEU A 205 -29.19 4.48 10.97
N GLU A 206 -29.46 3.31 10.37
CA GLU A 206 -28.83 2.85 9.13
C GLU A 206 -29.12 3.78 7.94
N LEU A 207 -30.33 4.33 7.84
CA LEU A 207 -30.74 5.31 6.82
C LEU A 207 -30.26 6.74 7.13
N GLN A 208 -29.38 6.93 8.13
CA GLN A 208 -28.85 8.24 8.57
C GLN A 208 -29.91 9.21 9.13
N GLN A 209 -31.11 8.72 9.46
CA GLN A 209 -32.21 9.49 10.07
C GLN A 209 -32.01 9.57 11.59
N ASN A 210 -30.93 10.20 12.05
CA ASN A 210 -30.47 10.06 13.44
C ASN A 210 -31.43 10.66 14.48
N GLU A 211 -32.19 11.69 14.13
CA GLU A 211 -33.24 12.27 15.01
C GLU A 211 -34.37 11.26 15.26
N GLU A 212 -35.00 10.73 14.20
CA GLU A 212 -36.03 9.67 14.28
C GLU A 212 -35.47 8.41 14.99
N ALA A 213 -34.20 8.08 14.77
CA ALA A 213 -33.55 6.97 15.47
C ALA A 213 -33.40 7.23 16.98
N SER A 214 -32.95 8.42 17.38
CA SER A 214 -32.82 8.79 18.81
C SER A 214 -34.17 8.84 19.51
N GLU A 215 -35.21 9.40 18.88
CA GLU A 215 -36.58 9.37 19.43
C GLU A 215 -37.08 7.94 19.67
N LEU A 216 -36.93 7.06 18.68
CA LEU A 216 -37.34 5.66 18.78
C LEU A 216 -36.52 4.88 19.82
N TYR A 217 -35.21 5.13 19.92
CA TYR A 217 -34.37 4.48 20.92
C TYR A 217 -34.57 5.01 22.35
N GLU A 218 -34.86 6.30 22.56
CA GLU A 218 -35.29 6.80 23.87
C GLU A 218 -36.68 6.26 24.27
N GLY A 219 -37.58 6.10 23.30
CA GLY A 219 -38.81 5.34 23.48
C GLY A 219 -38.57 3.92 24.00
N LEU A 220 -37.62 3.18 23.39
CA LEU A 220 -37.19 1.86 23.86
C LEU A 220 -36.45 1.91 25.20
N ARG A 221 -35.67 2.97 25.48
CA ARG A 221 -34.95 3.18 26.76
C ARG A 221 -35.92 3.37 27.91
N SER A 222 -37.05 4.05 27.68
CA SER A 222 -38.10 4.24 28.68
C SER A 222 -38.77 2.91 29.08
N GLN A 223 -38.89 1.97 28.14
CA GLN A 223 -39.39 0.61 28.39
C GLN A 223 -38.31 -0.31 29.01
N PHE A 224 -37.05 -0.18 28.57
CA PHE A 224 -35.95 -1.11 28.91
C PHE A 224 -34.67 -0.37 29.37
N PRO A 225 -34.69 0.32 30.53
CA PRO A 225 -33.62 1.27 30.94
C PRO A 225 -32.26 0.63 31.28
N ASN A 226 -32.19 -0.70 31.46
CA ASN A 226 -30.93 -1.43 31.66
C ASN A 226 -30.42 -2.09 30.37
N ASN A 227 -30.99 -1.79 29.20
CA ASN A 227 -30.60 -2.44 27.95
C ASN A 227 -29.39 -1.75 27.30
N ASP A 228 -28.22 -2.38 27.42
CA ASP A 228 -26.95 -1.84 26.92
C ASP A 228 -26.81 -1.89 25.39
N TYR A 229 -27.69 -2.62 24.68
CA TYR A 229 -27.80 -2.47 23.22
C TYR A 229 -28.47 -1.14 22.87
N VAL A 230 -29.64 -0.82 23.45
CA VAL A 230 -30.32 0.48 23.26
C VAL A 230 -29.39 1.63 23.60
N LEU A 231 -28.75 1.59 24.76
CA LEU A 231 -27.82 2.65 25.22
C LEU A 231 -26.65 2.86 24.24
N SER A 232 -26.12 1.78 23.66
CA SER A 232 -25.05 1.82 22.66
C SER A 232 -25.51 2.33 21.29
N GLN A 233 -26.78 2.14 20.92
CA GLN A 233 -27.34 2.72 19.70
C GLN A 233 -27.63 4.22 19.85
N ILE A 234 -28.10 4.69 21.01
CA ILE A 234 -28.25 6.13 21.30
C ILE A 234 -26.89 6.83 21.26
N ALA A 235 -25.86 6.27 21.88
CA ALA A 235 -24.50 6.82 21.80
C ALA A 235 -23.98 6.91 20.35
N THR A 236 -24.37 5.97 19.48
CA THR A 236 -24.04 5.96 18.05
C THR A 236 -24.85 7.00 17.26
N ALA A 237 -26.13 7.20 17.59
CA ALA A 237 -26.97 8.24 17.00
C ALA A 237 -26.45 9.64 17.35
N ASN A 238 -26.10 9.89 18.62
CA ASN A 238 -25.55 11.17 19.07
C ASN A 238 -24.18 11.45 18.42
N TYR A 239 -23.31 10.43 18.27
CA TYR A 239 -22.09 10.54 17.46
C TYR A 239 -22.38 10.92 16.00
N ASN A 240 -23.37 10.28 15.38
CA ASN A 240 -23.80 10.58 14.02
C ASN A 240 -24.42 11.99 13.87
N SER A 241 -25.00 12.55 14.93
CA SER A 241 -25.49 13.93 15.04
C SER A 241 -24.41 14.93 15.48
N ARG A 242 -23.17 14.48 15.72
CA ARG A 242 -22.01 15.27 16.19
C ARG A 242 -22.13 15.80 17.64
N GLU A 243 -23.04 15.24 18.44
CA GLU A 243 -23.15 15.48 19.89
C GLU A 243 -22.11 14.66 20.66
N PHE A 244 -20.84 14.99 20.48
CA PHE A 244 -19.73 14.18 20.99
C PHE A 244 -19.69 14.06 22.52
N ASP A 245 -20.13 15.08 23.26
CA ASP A 245 -20.19 15.05 24.72
C ASP A 245 -21.28 14.11 25.27
N ALA A 246 -22.47 14.14 24.67
CA ALA A 246 -23.55 13.22 25.03
C ALA A 246 -23.18 11.78 24.65
N ALA A 247 -22.58 11.59 23.47
CA ALA A 247 -22.09 10.28 23.05
C ALA A 247 -20.98 9.73 23.97
N GLU A 248 -20.01 10.56 24.38
CA GLU A 248 -18.96 10.18 25.34
C GLU A 248 -19.56 9.75 26.68
N GLN A 249 -20.47 10.53 27.27
CA GLN A 249 -21.11 10.18 28.55
C GLN A 249 -21.87 8.85 28.52
N LEU A 250 -22.51 8.52 27.39
CA LEU A 250 -23.23 7.25 27.22
C LEU A 250 -22.26 6.07 27.01
N PHE A 251 -21.13 6.29 26.32
CA PHE A 251 -20.06 5.28 26.22
C PHE A 251 -19.31 5.06 27.52
N GLU A 252 -19.11 6.09 28.35
CA GLU A 252 -18.58 5.92 29.72
C GLU A 252 -19.54 5.09 30.59
N GLN A 253 -20.84 5.40 30.57
CA GLN A 253 -21.86 4.61 31.28
C GLN A 253 -21.89 3.14 30.85
N LEU A 254 -21.65 2.85 29.56
CA LEU A 254 -21.51 1.48 29.05
C LEU A 254 -20.23 0.79 29.54
N PHE A 255 -19.11 1.52 29.55
CA PHE A 255 -17.81 0.98 29.94
C PHE A 255 -17.68 0.76 31.47
N ASP A 256 -18.42 1.51 32.27
CA ASP A 256 -18.55 1.28 33.72
C ASP A 256 -19.51 0.13 34.04
N ARG A 257 -20.52 -0.13 33.19
CA ARG A 257 -21.45 -1.28 33.32
C ARG A 257 -20.80 -2.61 32.92
N ASP A 258 -20.16 -2.66 31.75
CA ASP A 258 -19.39 -3.81 31.27
C ASP A 258 -17.97 -3.39 30.88
N PRO A 259 -17.01 -3.44 31.83
CA PRO A 259 -15.62 -3.08 31.59
C PRO A 259 -14.83 -4.03 30.67
N HIS A 260 -15.48 -5.08 30.12
CA HIS A 260 -14.91 -6.01 29.14
C HIS A 260 -15.68 -6.02 27.80
N ARG A 261 -16.73 -5.19 27.66
CA ARG A 261 -17.36 -4.90 26.37
C ARG A 261 -16.33 -4.28 25.44
N LEU A 262 -16.19 -4.83 24.23
CA LEU A 262 -15.40 -4.23 23.14
C LEU A 262 -16.28 -3.81 21.95
N GLU A 263 -17.58 -4.09 22.03
CA GLU A 263 -18.53 -3.88 20.95
C GLU A 263 -19.02 -2.43 20.89
N GLY A 264 -18.74 -1.75 19.77
CA GLY A 264 -19.01 -0.33 19.57
C GLY A 264 -17.93 0.61 20.13
N LEU A 265 -16.90 0.09 20.80
CA LEU A 265 -15.83 0.94 21.36
C LEU A 265 -14.87 1.50 20.29
N ASP A 266 -14.93 1.00 19.05
CA ASP A 266 -14.32 1.67 17.90
C ASP A 266 -14.97 3.04 17.67
N VAL A 267 -16.30 3.16 17.78
CA VAL A 267 -17.01 4.44 17.72
C VAL A 267 -16.59 5.35 18.88
N TYR A 268 -16.47 4.82 20.10
CA TYR A 268 -15.95 5.60 21.23
C TYR A 268 -14.51 6.10 20.98
N SER A 269 -13.64 5.28 20.40
CA SER A 269 -12.29 5.71 20.04
C SER A 269 -12.26 6.80 18.96
N ASN A 270 -13.23 6.81 18.04
CA ASN A 270 -13.38 7.89 17.05
C ASN A 270 -13.82 9.20 17.73
N ILE A 271 -14.71 9.16 18.74
CA ILE A 271 -15.09 10.33 19.55
C ILE A 271 -13.85 10.89 20.27
N LEU A 272 -13.10 10.04 20.97
CA LEU A 272 -11.90 10.45 21.69
C LEU A 272 -10.80 10.97 20.76
N TYR A 273 -10.72 10.47 19.52
CA TYR A 273 -9.84 11.00 18.48
C TYR A 273 -10.24 12.41 18.05
N VAL A 274 -11.51 12.61 17.70
CA VAL A 274 -12.04 13.92 17.25
C VAL A 274 -12.01 14.98 18.36
N LYS A 275 -12.16 14.58 19.63
CA LYS A 275 -11.99 15.45 20.81
C LYS A 275 -10.53 15.63 21.25
N GLU A 276 -9.56 15.15 20.47
CA GLU A 276 -8.11 15.15 20.78
C GLU A 276 -7.71 14.57 22.15
N ASN A 277 -8.55 13.71 22.76
CA ASN A 277 -8.38 13.23 24.13
C ASN A 277 -7.35 12.09 24.21
N LYS A 278 -6.08 12.46 23.99
CA LYS A 278 -4.89 11.59 23.95
C LYS A 278 -4.76 10.73 25.23
N ALA A 279 -5.18 11.24 26.39
CA ALA A 279 -5.13 10.51 27.66
C ALA A 279 -6.18 9.38 27.73
N ARG A 280 -7.47 9.67 27.48
CA ARG A 280 -8.51 8.63 27.49
C ARG A 280 -8.35 7.63 26.35
N LEU A 281 -7.95 8.08 25.15
CA LEU A 281 -7.72 7.18 24.02
C LEU A 281 -6.55 6.21 24.29
N SER A 282 -5.49 6.66 24.98
CA SER A 282 -4.42 5.78 25.45
C SER A 282 -4.92 4.74 26.44
N PHE A 283 -5.73 5.13 27.44
CA PHE A 283 -6.30 4.22 28.43
C PHE A 283 -7.22 3.17 27.79
N LEU A 284 -8.10 3.61 26.89
CA LEU A 284 -8.98 2.74 26.11
C LEU A 284 -8.20 1.72 25.28
N ALA A 285 -7.15 2.15 24.57
CA ALA A 285 -6.30 1.29 23.76
C ALA A 285 -5.52 0.24 24.59
N HIS A 286 -5.07 0.59 25.80
CA HIS A 286 -4.47 -0.37 26.72
C HIS A 286 -5.49 -1.42 27.19
N ARG A 287 -6.65 -1.00 27.75
CA ARG A 287 -7.65 -1.93 28.28
C ARG A 287 -8.31 -2.81 27.22
N ALA A 288 -8.46 -2.32 25.99
CA ALA A 288 -8.91 -3.13 24.86
C ALA A 288 -7.89 -4.22 24.50
N CYS A 289 -6.59 -3.90 24.53
CA CYS A 289 -5.51 -4.85 24.29
C CYS A 289 -5.36 -5.91 25.39
N GLU A 290 -5.69 -5.57 26.64
CA GLU A 290 -5.74 -6.48 27.78
C GLU A 290 -6.95 -7.43 27.72
N THR A 291 -8.10 -6.97 27.21
CA THR A 291 -9.34 -7.76 27.15
C THR A 291 -9.35 -8.72 25.96
N ASP A 292 -9.17 -8.23 24.72
CA ASP A 292 -8.93 -9.09 23.55
C ASP A 292 -8.11 -8.36 22.47
N LYS A 293 -6.87 -8.79 22.32
CA LYS A 293 -5.89 -8.30 21.33
C LYS A 293 -6.18 -8.73 19.90
N TYR A 294 -6.96 -9.79 19.68
CA TYR A 294 -7.23 -10.40 18.37
C TYR A 294 -8.65 -10.11 17.86
N ARG A 295 -9.24 -9.01 18.33
CA ARG A 295 -10.52 -8.46 17.89
C ARG A 295 -10.32 -7.26 16.94
N ALA A 296 -11.23 -7.09 15.97
CA ALA A 296 -11.12 -6.06 14.94
C ALA A 296 -11.32 -4.65 15.52
N GLU A 297 -12.28 -4.51 16.44
CA GLU A 297 -12.56 -3.31 17.22
C GLU A 297 -11.31 -2.85 17.99
N THR A 298 -10.67 -3.75 18.75
CA THR A 298 -9.40 -3.47 19.45
C THR A 298 -8.30 -2.99 18.49
N CYS A 299 -8.21 -3.60 17.31
CA CYS A 299 -7.24 -3.16 16.30
C CYS A 299 -7.52 -1.74 15.80
N CYS A 300 -8.78 -1.33 15.61
CA CYS A 300 -9.13 0.05 15.27
C CYS A 300 -8.89 1.04 16.41
N ILE A 301 -9.24 0.70 17.66
CA ILE A 301 -8.97 1.53 18.84
C ILE A 301 -7.47 1.82 18.96
N ILE A 302 -6.62 0.80 18.78
CA ILE A 302 -5.16 0.94 18.79
C ILE A 302 -4.67 1.71 17.56
N GLY A 303 -5.29 1.55 16.39
CA GLY A 303 -5.01 2.34 15.19
C GLY A 303 -5.20 3.84 15.42
N ASN A 304 -6.36 4.24 15.93
CA ASN A 304 -6.67 5.62 16.31
C ASN A 304 -5.70 6.19 17.35
N TYR A 305 -5.24 5.36 18.31
CA TYR A 305 -4.22 5.74 19.29
C TYR A 305 -2.80 5.95 18.69
N TYR A 306 -2.46 5.30 17.58
CA TYR A 306 -1.23 5.63 16.83
C TYR A 306 -1.43 6.83 15.90
N SER A 307 -2.61 6.99 15.31
CA SER A 307 -2.97 8.15 14.48
C SER A 307 -2.89 9.47 15.26
N ILE A 308 -3.45 9.52 16.48
CA ILE A 308 -3.39 10.71 17.36
C ILE A 308 -1.97 11.02 17.89
N LYS A 309 -1.00 10.13 17.61
CA LYS A 309 0.44 10.28 17.87
C LYS A 309 1.25 10.57 16.60
N SER A 310 0.58 10.81 15.47
CA SER A 310 1.17 11.00 14.13
C SER A 310 2.02 9.81 13.64
N ASP A 311 1.73 8.61 14.14
CA ASP A 311 2.44 7.37 13.83
C ASP A 311 1.66 6.57 12.76
N HIS A 312 1.38 7.24 11.64
CA HIS A 312 0.46 6.80 10.59
C HIS A 312 0.84 5.42 9.99
N GLU A 313 2.13 5.11 9.87
CA GLU A 313 2.58 3.76 9.46
C GLU A 313 2.10 2.66 10.43
N LYS A 314 2.08 2.94 11.74
CA LYS A 314 1.53 2.00 12.73
C LYS A 314 0.01 2.02 12.74
N ALA A 315 -0.64 3.16 12.56
CA ALA A 315 -2.10 3.24 12.45
C ALA A 315 -2.61 2.34 11.31
N VAL A 316 -2.07 2.50 10.10
CA VAL A 316 -2.34 1.62 8.94
C VAL A 316 -2.06 0.15 9.27
N LEU A 317 -0.92 -0.17 9.89
CA LEU A 317 -0.57 -1.55 10.27
C LEU A 317 -1.55 -2.18 11.26
N TYR A 318 -2.25 -1.39 12.09
CA TYR A 318 -3.31 -1.88 12.97
C TYR A 318 -4.67 -1.97 12.26
N PHE A 319 -5.02 -1.03 11.39
CA PHE A 319 -6.22 -1.17 10.54
C PHE A 319 -6.11 -2.39 9.59
N GLU A 320 -4.94 -2.64 8.99
CA GLU A 320 -4.66 -3.89 8.26
C GLU A 320 -4.87 -5.15 9.11
N ARG A 321 -4.59 -5.11 10.43
CA ARG A 321 -4.82 -6.26 11.32
C ARG A 321 -6.31 -6.45 11.57
N ALA A 322 -7.08 -5.39 11.74
CA ALA A 322 -8.54 -5.48 11.80
C ALA A 322 -9.09 -6.14 10.53
N LEU A 323 -8.59 -5.76 9.34
CA LEU A 323 -8.99 -6.34 8.06
C LEU A 323 -8.52 -7.78 7.82
N LYS A 324 -7.44 -8.22 8.50
CA LYS A 324 -6.98 -9.61 8.52
C LYS A 324 -7.78 -10.49 9.49
N LEU A 325 -8.52 -9.89 10.42
CA LEU A 325 -9.45 -10.56 11.34
C LEU A 325 -10.88 -10.58 10.78
N ASN A 326 -11.31 -9.51 10.11
CA ASN A 326 -12.58 -9.39 9.40
C ASN A 326 -12.41 -8.48 8.17
N ARG A 327 -12.36 -9.06 6.97
CA ARG A 327 -12.16 -8.31 5.70
C ARG A 327 -13.29 -7.33 5.38
N ASN A 328 -14.47 -7.56 5.94
CA ASN A 328 -15.67 -6.75 5.71
C ASN A 328 -15.89 -5.68 6.81
N TYR A 329 -14.88 -5.43 7.67
CA TYR A 329 -15.00 -4.48 8.77
C TYR A 329 -14.85 -3.03 8.27
N LEU A 330 -15.99 -2.41 7.99
CA LEU A 330 -16.15 -1.07 7.39
C LEU A 330 -15.26 0.01 8.03
N ALA A 331 -15.24 0.09 9.36
CA ALA A 331 -14.52 1.13 10.09
C ALA A 331 -13.02 1.14 9.76
N ALA A 332 -12.39 -0.04 9.64
CA ALA A 332 -10.97 -0.14 9.31
C ALA A 332 -10.66 0.33 7.88
N TRP A 333 -11.56 0.09 6.91
CA TRP A 333 -11.38 0.61 5.55
C TRP A 333 -11.49 2.13 5.49
N THR A 334 -12.49 2.73 6.16
CA THR A 334 -12.67 4.18 6.20
C THR A 334 -11.52 4.88 6.94
N LEU A 335 -11.10 4.36 8.11
CA LEU A 335 -9.99 4.93 8.88
C LEU A 335 -8.64 4.79 8.15
N MET A 336 -8.35 3.63 7.57
CA MET A 336 -7.15 3.43 6.74
C MET A 336 -7.16 4.34 5.49
N GLY A 337 -8.34 4.68 4.97
CA GLY A 337 -8.51 5.71 3.94
C GLY A 337 -8.00 7.08 4.40
N HIS A 338 -8.35 7.53 5.62
CA HIS A 338 -7.86 8.78 6.19
C HIS A 338 -6.34 8.75 6.38
N GLU A 339 -5.78 7.69 6.98
CA GLU A 339 -4.32 7.56 7.16
C GLU A 339 -3.55 7.60 5.84
N TYR A 340 -4.09 7.02 4.77
CA TYR A 340 -3.47 7.09 3.44
C TYR A 340 -3.57 8.47 2.80
N VAL A 341 -4.53 9.32 3.18
CA VAL A 341 -4.55 10.75 2.80
C VAL A 341 -3.42 11.50 3.53
N GLU A 342 -3.25 11.30 4.84
CA GLU A 342 -2.17 11.93 5.62
C GLU A 342 -0.76 11.48 5.15
N LEU A 343 -0.60 10.19 4.84
CA LEU A 343 0.59 9.63 4.21
C LEU A 343 0.76 10.04 2.73
N LYS A 344 -0.16 10.85 2.18
CA LYS A 344 -0.19 11.34 0.78
C LYS A 344 -0.25 10.24 -0.28
N ASN A 345 -0.61 9.01 0.12
CA ASN A 345 -0.81 7.85 -0.74
C ASN A 345 -2.25 7.81 -1.27
N THR A 346 -2.60 8.81 -2.09
CA THR A 346 -3.94 8.99 -2.68
C THR A 346 -4.46 7.75 -3.41
N LYS A 347 -3.58 6.94 -4.02
CA LYS A 347 -3.97 5.67 -4.67
C LYS A 347 -4.53 4.67 -3.65
N ALA A 348 -3.81 4.43 -2.54
CA ALA A 348 -4.26 3.50 -1.52
C ALA A 348 -5.49 4.02 -0.74
N ALA A 349 -5.60 5.34 -0.55
CA ALA A 349 -6.80 5.97 -0.02
C ALA A 349 -8.03 5.72 -0.91
N ILE A 350 -7.94 5.95 -2.23
CA ILE A 350 -9.01 5.66 -3.18
C ILE A 350 -9.42 4.18 -3.15
N GLU A 351 -8.47 3.26 -3.06
CA GLU A 351 -8.76 1.82 -2.96
C GLU A 351 -9.48 1.49 -1.64
N ALA A 352 -9.00 2.02 -0.51
CA ALA A 352 -9.60 1.79 0.81
C ALA A 352 -11.03 2.33 0.90
N TYR A 353 -11.28 3.58 0.48
CA TYR A 353 -12.64 4.14 0.48
C TYR A 353 -13.56 3.45 -0.53
N ARG A 354 -13.07 2.99 -1.69
CA ARG A 354 -13.88 2.16 -2.61
C ARG A 354 -14.31 0.86 -1.95
N LYS A 355 -13.42 0.20 -1.19
CA LYS A 355 -13.76 -1.01 -0.42
C LYS A 355 -14.76 -0.72 0.71
N ALA A 356 -14.66 0.42 1.39
CA ALA A 356 -15.68 0.86 2.34
C ALA A 356 -17.06 1.05 1.67
N VAL A 357 -17.12 1.73 0.51
CA VAL A 357 -18.35 1.91 -0.28
C VAL A 357 -18.91 0.58 -0.82
N GLU A 358 -18.06 -0.36 -1.22
CA GLU A 358 -18.48 -1.71 -1.64
C GLU A 358 -19.12 -2.51 -0.48
N ILE A 359 -18.67 -2.29 0.76
CA ILE A 359 -19.20 -2.93 1.96
C ILE A 359 -20.51 -2.28 2.43
N ASN A 360 -20.54 -0.95 2.59
CA ASN A 360 -21.76 -0.21 2.90
C ASN A 360 -21.85 1.10 2.09
N PRO A 361 -22.66 1.14 1.02
CA PRO A 361 -22.91 2.36 0.25
C PRO A 361 -23.54 3.51 1.03
N ARG A 362 -24.12 3.25 2.22
CA ARG A 362 -24.76 4.26 3.08
C ARG A 362 -23.75 5.10 3.89
N ASP A 363 -22.48 4.67 3.98
CA ASP A 363 -21.47 5.41 4.75
C ASP A 363 -20.98 6.66 4.00
N TYR A 364 -21.55 7.81 4.36
CA TYR A 364 -21.19 9.10 3.77
C TYR A 364 -19.70 9.43 3.91
N ARG A 365 -19.01 8.90 4.93
CA ARG A 365 -17.60 9.22 5.22
C ARG A 365 -16.67 8.70 4.12
N ALA A 366 -16.96 7.51 3.60
CA ALA A 366 -16.19 6.95 2.49
C ALA A 366 -16.43 7.69 1.17
N TRP A 367 -17.66 8.15 0.91
CA TRP A 367 -17.96 9.03 -0.24
C TRP A 367 -17.29 10.41 -0.12
N TYR A 368 -17.31 11.00 1.08
CA TYR A 368 -16.66 12.28 1.36
C TYR A 368 -15.13 12.18 1.25
N GLY A 369 -14.54 11.12 1.80
CA GLY A 369 -13.10 10.81 1.69
C GLY A 369 -12.65 10.56 0.24
N LEU A 370 -13.49 9.92 -0.60
CA LEU A 370 -13.26 9.88 -2.05
C LEU A 370 -13.25 11.27 -2.67
N GLY A 371 -14.24 12.12 -2.34
CA GLY A 371 -14.28 13.52 -2.78
C GLY A 371 -12.98 14.26 -2.44
N GLN A 372 -12.59 14.28 -1.16
CA GLN A 372 -11.34 14.89 -0.68
C GLN A 372 -10.10 14.34 -1.42
N THR A 373 -10.02 13.03 -1.63
CA THR A 373 -8.86 12.42 -2.29
C THR A 373 -8.79 12.80 -3.78
N TYR A 374 -9.93 12.95 -4.46
CA TYR A 374 -9.98 13.44 -5.84
C TYR A 374 -9.80 14.96 -5.94
N GLU A 375 -10.14 15.74 -4.91
CA GLU A 375 -9.83 17.17 -4.81
C GLU A 375 -8.31 17.41 -4.63
N ILE A 376 -7.63 16.62 -3.80
CA ILE A 376 -6.16 16.62 -3.67
C ILE A 376 -5.49 16.31 -5.03
N LEU A 377 -6.10 15.46 -5.85
CA LEU A 377 -5.68 15.16 -7.22
C LEU A 377 -6.12 16.23 -8.26
N LYS A 378 -6.79 17.31 -7.84
CA LYS A 378 -7.38 18.37 -8.70
C LYS A 378 -8.33 17.85 -9.78
N MET A 379 -9.00 16.73 -9.50
CA MET A 379 -9.96 16.08 -10.39
C MET A 379 -11.38 16.54 -10.07
N ASN A 380 -11.63 17.83 -10.22
CA ASN A 380 -12.78 18.54 -9.66
C ASN A 380 -14.15 17.95 -10.09
N LEU A 381 -14.26 17.40 -11.30
CA LEU A 381 -15.45 16.69 -11.76
C LEU A 381 -15.70 15.35 -11.05
N TYR A 382 -14.63 14.61 -10.70
CA TYR A 382 -14.73 13.38 -9.90
C TYR A 382 -15.01 13.71 -8.44
N SER A 383 -14.33 14.73 -7.89
CA SER A 383 -14.60 15.22 -6.54
C SER A 383 -16.07 15.63 -6.39
N LEU A 384 -16.58 16.45 -7.31
CA LEU A 384 -17.99 16.85 -7.39
C LEU A 384 -18.94 15.65 -7.49
N TYR A 385 -18.60 14.60 -8.24
CA TYR A 385 -19.41 13.38 -8.30
C TYR A 385 -19.49 12.67 -6.94
N TYR A 386 -18.36 12.51 -6.23
CA TYR A 386 -18.32 11.82 -4.95
C TYR A 386 -18.90 12.65 -3.80
N TYR A 387 -18.69 13.97 -3.77
CA TYR A 387 -19.36 14.86 -2.83
C TYR A 387 -20.87 14.92 -3.05
N ASN A 388 -21.36 14.87 -4.30
CA ASN A 388 -22.80 14.75 -4.57
C ASN A 388 -23.39 13.39 -4.13
N LYS A 389 -22.57 12.36 -3.90
CA LYS A 389 -23.00 11.13 -3.21
C LYS A 389 -23.06 11.33 -1.70
N ALA A 390 -22.11 12.04 -1.10
CA ALA A 390 -22.15 12.38 0.32
C ALA A 390 -23.34 13.30 0.68
N THR A 391 -23.60 14.38 -0.08
CA THR A 391 -24.75 15.27 0.16
C THR A 391 -26.11 14.61 -0.07
N ALA A 392 -26.19 13.55 -0.89
CA ALA A 392 -27.41 12.76 -1.02
C ALA A 392 -27.74 11.95 0.25
N LEU A 393 -26.71 11.53 1.01
CA LEU A 393 -26.84 10.80 2.27
C LEU A 393 -27.03 11.74 3.47
N ARG A 394 -26.43 12.94 3.43
CA ARG A 394 -26.56 13.99 4.46
C ARG A 394 -26.95 15.33 3.82
N PRO A 395 -28.22 15.49 3.39
CA PRO A 395 -28.69 16.69 2.68
C PRO A 395 -28.69 17.98 3.51
N TYR A 396 -28.44 17.88 4.83
CA TYR A 396 -28.43 18.97 5.80
C TYR A 396 -27.06 19.20 6.47
N ASP A 397 -25.96 18.55 6.05
CA ASP A 397 -24.61 18.85 6.58
C ASP A 397 -23.96 19.98 5.76
N ALA A 398 -23.80 21.16 6.36
CA ALA A 398 -23.20 22.34 5.72
C ALA A 398 -21.82 22.06 5.11
N ARG A 399 -20.97 21.25 5.75
CA ARG A 399 -19.59 21.00 5.30
C ARG A 399 -19.54 20.31 3.93
N MET A 400 -20.51 19.44 3.66
CA MET A 400 -20.60 18.75 2.38
C MET A 400 -21.06 19.70 1.28
N TRP A 401 -21.99 20.62 1.59
CA TRP A 401 -22.39 21.68 0.67
C TRP A 401 -21.29 22.72 0.42
N CYS A 402 -20.46 23.03 1.42
CA CYS A 402 -19.24 23.82 1.23
C CYS A 402 -18.23 23.14 0.30
N ALA A 403 -18.03 21.83 0.43
CA ALA A 403 -17.12 21.06 -0.43
C ALA A 403 -17.63 20.98 -1.88
N VAL A 404 -18.94 20.77 -2.08
CA VAL A 404 -19.59 20.87 -3.40
C VAL A 404 -19.47 22.29 -3.98
N GLY A 405 -19.71 23.33 -3.17
CA GLY A 405 -19.58 24.73 -3.57
C GLY A 405 -18.15 25.10 -3.99
N THR A 406 -17.15 24.62 -3.26
CA THR A 406 -15.73 24.77 -3.58
C THR A 406 -15.38 24.06 -4.89
N CYS A 407 -15.92 22.87 -5.14
CA CYS A 407 -15.76 22.20 -6.43
C CYS A 407 -16.39 22.97 -7.60
N TYR A 408 -17.55 23.63 -7.41
CA TYR A 408 -18.13 24.50 -8.42
C TYR A 408 -17.34 25.81 -8.62
N GLU A 409 -16.79 26.41 -7.56
CA GLU A 409 -15.87 27.56 -7.65
C GLU A 409 -14.63 27.20 -8.49
N GLN A 410 -14.00 26.05 -8.21
CA GLN A 410 -12.85 25.54 -8.98
C GLN A 410 -13.21 25.01 -10.39
N LEU A 411 -14.48 25.05 -10.79
CA LEU A 411 -14.98 24.76 -12.14
C LEU A 411 -15.51 26.01 -12.86
N ASP A 412 -15.30 27.21 -12.29
CA ASP A 412 -15.80 28.51 -12.76
C ASP A 412 -17.34 28.59 -12.87
N ARG A 413 -18.05 27.77 -12.07
CA ARG A 413 -19.52 27.66 -12.05
C ARG A 413 -20.11 28.45 -10.89
N LEU A 414 -19.84 29.77 -10.90
CA LEU A 414 -20.07 30.66 -9.76
C LEU A 414 -21.53 30.68 -9.27
N GLU A 415 -22.51 30.70 -10.18
CA GLU A 415 -23.93 30.65 -9.80
C GLU A 415 -24.33 29.39 -9.02
N GLU A 416 -23.66 28.27 -9.28
CA GLU A 416 -23.98 26.97 -8.69
C GLU A 416 -23.17 26.75 -7.40
N ALA A 417 -21.96 27.32 -7.33
CA ALA A 417 -21.24 27.52 -6.08
C ALA A 417 -22.06 28.36 -5.08
N VAL A 418 -22.59 29.52 -5.52
CA VAL A 418 -23.47 30.39 -4.71
C VAL A 418 -24.66 29.62 -4.13
N LYS A 419 -25.41 28.88 -4.96
CA LYS A 419 -26.56 28.07 -4.51
C LYS A 419 -26.16 26.98 -3.48
N CYS A 420 -24.94 26.45 -3.57
CA CYS A 420 -24.41 25.48 -2.59
C CYS A 420 -23.99 26.14 -1.28
N PHE A 421 -23.34 27.32 -1.32
CA PHE A 421 -22.96 28.06 -0.11
C PHE A 421 -24.16 28.72 0.59
N GLU A 422 -25.15 29.24 -0.15
CA GLU A 422 -26.44 29.66 0.40
C GLU A 422 -27.14 28.51 1.14
N ARG A 423 -27.10 27.29 0.57
CA ARG A 423 -27.63 26.09 1.24
C ARG A 423 -26.81 25.70 2.46
N ALA A 424 -25.47 25.76 2.42
CA ALA A 424 -24.62 25.47 3.57
C ALA A 424 -24.88 26.46 4.74
N ALA A 425 -24.90 27.76 4.45
CA ALA A 425 -25.20 28.82 5.43
C ALA A 425 -26.63 28.73 6.02
N SER A 426 -27.53 27.96 5.40
CA SER A 426 -28.88 27.68 5.90
C SER A 426 -28.97 26.44 6.80
N ASN A 427 -27.89 25.68 7.01
CA ASN A 427 -27.88 24.38 7.71
C ASN A 427 -26.75 24.28 8.75
N GLU A 428 -26.78 25.13 9.78
CA GLU A 428 -25.80 25.16 10.90
C GLU A 428 -24.32 25.23 10.48
N ASP A 429 -23.95 26.26 9.70
CA ASP A 429 -22.55 26.63 9.47
C ASP A 429 -21.91 27.29 10.71
N ARG A 430 -21.59 26.47 11.73
CA ARG A 430 -21.01 26.91 13.01
C ARG A 430 -19.64 27.60 12.86
N GLU A 431 -18.90 27.29 11.80
CA GLU A 431 -17.55 27.81 11.55
C GLU A 431 -17.58 29.07 10.65
N GLY A 432 -18.75 29.46 10.12
CA GLY A 432 -18.94 30.61 9.21
C GLY A 432 -18.31 30.45 7.82
N ILE A 433 -17.82 29.25 7.47
CA ILE A 433 -17.02 29.01 6.26
C ILE A 433 -17.87 29.23 4.99
N ALA A 434 -19.16 28.89 5.02
CA ALA A 434 -20.05 29.12 3.89
C ALA A 434 -20.28 30.62 3.64
N LEU A 435 -20.41 31.42 4.70
CA LEU A 435 -20.67 32.85 4.59
C LEU A 435 -19.45 33.65 4.11
N ASP A 436 -18.23 33.31 4.52
CA ASP A 436 -17.01 33.91 3.96
C ASP A 436 -16.87 33.60 2.47
N ARG A 437 -17.04 32.31 2.09
CA ARG A 437 -16.97 31.88 0.69
C ARG A 437 -18.03 32.55 -0.16
N LEU A 438 -19.26 32.67 0.34
CA LEU A 438 -20.36 33.37 -0.31
C LEU A 438 -20.07 34.87 -0.48
N ALA A 439 -19.50 35.53 0.54
CA ALA A 439 -19.11 36.93 0.47
C ALA A 439 -18.02 37.18 -0.59
N ARG A 440 -16.96 36.36 -0.59
CA ARG A 440 -15.87 36.42 -1.59
C ARG A 440 -16.36 36.08 -3.01
N LEU A 441 -17.36 35.22 -3.16
CA LEU A 441 -18.01 34.95 -4.45
C LEU A 441 -18.83 36.16 -4.95
N TYR A 442 -19.67 36.77 -4.10
CA TYR A 442 -20.40 37.98 -4.50
C TYR A 442 -19.45 39.15 -4.82
N GLN A 443 -18.32 39.27 -4.12
CA GLN A 443 -17.25 40.22 -4.45
C GLN A 443 -16.68 39.96 -5.85
N LYS A 444 -16.36 38.70 -6.20
CA LYS A 444 -15.91 38.32 -7.55
C LYS A 444 -16.97 38.60 -8.64
N MET A 445 -18.25 38.52 -8.29
CA MET A 445 -19.38 38.80 -9.19
C MET A 445 -19.77 40.29 -9.25
N GLY A 446 -19.19 41.15 -8.41
CA GLY A 446 -19.49 42.59 -8.35
C GLY A 446 -20.77 42.97 -7.60
N ASP A 447 -21.40 42.06 -6.84
CA ASP A 447 -22.53 42.40 -5.96
C ASP A 447 -22.04 42.75 -4.55
N GLU A 448 -21.48 43.96 -4.43
CA GLU A 448 -20.94 44.50 -3.18
C GLU A 448 -21.99 44.57 -2.06
N ASN A 449 -23.28 44.74 -2.39
CA ASN A 449 -24.36 44.76 -1.38
C ASN A 449 -24.46 43.41 -0.67
N ARG A 450 -24.47 42.31 -1.45
CA ARG A 450 -24.56 40.97 -0.87
C ARG A 450 -23.24 40.54 -0.25
N ALA A 451 -22.09 40.94 -0.81
CA ALA A 451 -20.79 40.70 -0.21
C ALA A 451 -20.72 41.31 1.21
N ALA A 452 -21.04 42.59 1.36
CA ALA A 452 -21.05 43.27 2.66
C ALA A 452 -22.05 42.63 3.64
N ALA A 453 -23.28 42.32 3.20
CA ALA A 453 -24.27 41.66 4.06
C ALA A 453 -23.82 40.27 4.54
N CYS A 454 -23.11 39.50 3.70
CA CYS A 454 -22.55 38.21 4.08
C CYS A 454 -21.38 38.36 5.06
N PHE A 455 -20.46 39.32 4.84
CA PHE A 455 -19.37 39.60 5.79
C PHE A 455 -19.90 40.08 7.16
N GLN A 456 -20.90 40.96 7.20
CA GLN A 456 -21.49 41.43 8.45
C GLN A 456 -22.18 40.29 9.22
N ARG A 457 -22.87 39.38 8.53
CA ARG A 457 -23.49 38.19 9.15
C ARG A 457 -22.46 37.15 9.61
N ASN A 458 -21.37 36.98 8.86
CA ASN A 458 -20.25 36.11 9.26
C ASN A 458 -19.62 36.61 10.57
N LEU A 459 -19.33 37.91 10.63
CA LEU A 459 -18.72 38.57 11.77
C LEU A 459 -19.55 38.39 13.05
N GLN A 460 -20.87 38.54 12.97
CA GLN A 460 -21.79 38.28 14.09
C GLN A 460 -21.76 36.83 14.61
N ILE A 461 -21.59 35.84 13.72
CA ILE A 461 -21.49 34.43 14.10
C ILE A 461 -20.13 34.15 14.76
N ARG A 462 -19.04 34.66 14.19
CA ARG A 462 -17.69 34.54 14.79
C ARG A 462 -17.57 35.23 16.15
N GLU A 463 -18.23 36.37 16.32
CA GLU A 463 -18.34 37.07 17.62
C GLU A 463 -19.12 36.25 18.66
N HIS A 464 -20.18 35.54 18.25
CA HIS A 464 -20.96 34.67 19.14
C HIS A 464 -20.17 33.43 19.59
N GLU A 465 -19.48 32.77 18.66
CA GLU A 465 -18.67 31.57 18.94
C GLU A 465 -17.30 31.88 19.55
N GLY A 466 -16.89 33.16 19.62
CA GLY A 466 -15.60 33.59 20.16
C GLY A 466 -14.39 33.27 19.26
N VAL A 467 -14.58 33.23 17.94
CA VAL A 467 -13.57 32.78 16.96
C VAL A 467 -12.86 33.98 16.31
N GLU A 468 -11.67 34.30 16.82
CA GLU A 468 -10.74 35.29 16.22
C GLU A 468 -9.79 34.63 15.21
N GLY A 469 -9.51 35.32 14.09
CA GLY A 469 -8.63 34.83 13.02
C GLY A 469 -8.49 35.82 11.86
N ASP A 470 -7.59 35.55 10.92
CA ASP A 470 -7.28 36.48 9.83
C ASP A 470 -8.48 36.80 8.93
N GLU A 471 -9.45 35.88 8.75
CA GLU A 471 -10.65 36.16 7.94
C GLU A 471 -11.60 37.14 8.65
N THR A 472 -11.56 37.21 9.98
CA THR A 472 -12.29 38.22 10.77
C THR A 472 -11.72 39.61 10.49
N ILE A 473 -10.40 39.71 10.30
CA ILE A 473 -9.70 40.95 9.96
C ILE A 473 -10.00 41.36 8.51
N ASP A 474 -9.96 40.41 7.56
CA ASP A 474 -10.40 40.62 6.17
C ASP A 474 -11.83 41.18 6.11
N ALA A 475 -12.77 40.59 6.87
CA ALA A 475 -14.17 41.00 6.88
C ALA A 475 -14.36 42.42 7.42
N ILE A 476 -13.72 42.76 8.55
CA ILE A 476 -13.75 44.12 9.13
C ILE A 476 -13.13 45.13 8.15
N LEU A 477 -12.01 44.79 7.51
CA LEU A 477 -11.34 45.65 6.55
C LEU A 477 -12.19 45.87 5.28
N TYR A 478 -12.86 44.83 4.78
CA TYR A 478 -13.78 44.95 3.65
C TYR A 478 -14.97 45.87 3.99
N LEU A 479 -15.61 45.67 5.15
CA LEU A 479 -16.73 46.52 5.60
C LEU A 479 -16.31 47.99 5.76
N ALA A 480 -15.13 48.26 6.37
CA ALA A 480 -14.62 49.62 6.53
C ALA A 480 -14.41 50.34 5.19
N ASN A 481 -13.90 49.65 4.16
CA ASN A 481 -13.77 50.22 2.81
C ASN A 481 -15.14 50.39 2.14
N TYR A 482 -16.02 49.39 2.21
CA TYR A 482 -17.36 49.42 1.62
C TYR A 482 -18.23 50.59 2.12
N PHE A 483 -18.23 50.86 3.43
CA PHE A 483 -18.97 51.99 3.98
C PHE A 483 -18.32 53.34 3.61
N ARG A 484 -16.97 53.44 3.61
CA ARG A 484 -16.24 54.63 3.12
C ARG A 484 -16.63 54.96 1.68
N ASP A 485 -16.62 53.96 0.80
CA ASP A 485 -16.86 54.14 -0.64
C ASP A 485 -18.32 54.48 -0.98
N ARG A 486 -19.22 54.38 0.01
CA ARG A 486 -20.61 54.85 -0.04
C ARG A 486 -20.85 56.21 0.63
N GLY A 487 -19.85 56.79 1.27
CA GLY A 487 -19.99 58.01 2.08
C GLY A 487 -20.64 57.78 3.45
N ASP A 488 -20.79 56.53 3.89
CA ASP A 488 -21.28 56.20 5.24
C ASP A 488 -20.09 56.16 6.22
N TYR A 489 -19.56 57.34 6.50
CA TYR A 489 -18.31 57.49 7.25
C TYR A 489 -18.41 57.05 8.71
N ASP A 490 -19.61 57.00 9.29
CA ASP A 490 -19.82 56.71 10.71
C ASP A 490 -19.73 55.19 10.98
N GLU A 491 -20.34 54.36 10.11
CA GLU A 491 -20.09 52.92 10.10
C GLU A 491 -18.64 52.62 9.67
N ALA A 492 -18.11 53.30 8.65
CA ALA A 492 -16.72 53.10 8.20
C ALA A 492 -15.69 53.38 9.31
N GLU A 493 -15.89 54.45 10.09
CA GLU A 493 -15.09 54.78 11.27
C GLU A 493 -15.25 53.73 12.37
N THR A 494 -16.44 53.15 12.54
CA THR A 494 -16.70 52.08 13.52
C THR A 494 -15.90 50.82 13.21
N TYR A 495 -15.92 50.32 11.96
CA TYR A 495 -15.09 49.17 11.57
C TYR A 495 -13.59 49.52 11.53
N ALA A 496 -13.19 50.72 11.11
CA ALA A 496 -11.79 51.12 11.09
C ALA A 496 -11.18 51.28 12.50
N ASN A 497 -11.98 51.66 13.51
CA ASN A 497 -11.55 51.65 14.92
C ASN A 497 -11.35 50.22 15.44
N ARG A 498 -12.20 49.24 15.08
CA ARG A 498 -12.02 47.82 15.45
C ARG A 498 -10.71 47.21 14.94
N LEU A 499 -10.17 47.70 13.81
CA LEU A 499 -8.84 47.30 13.33
C LEU A 499 -7.70 47.78 14.25
N LEU A 500 -7.94 48.77 15.11
CA LEU A 500 -6.94 49.29 16.05
C LEU A 500 -6.71 48.38 17.25
N ASP A 501 -7.59 47.42 17.55
CA ASP A 501 -7.38 46.48 18.66
C ASP A 501 -6.29 45.44 18.34
N TYR A 502 -6.16 45.10 17.04
CA TYR A 502 -5.14 44.20 16.51
C TYR A 502 -3.73 44.84 16.50
N SER A 503 -2.72 44.04 16.10
CA SER A 503 -1.32 44.45 16.05
C SER A 503 -0.70 44.22 14.66
N GLY A 504 0.37 44.95 14.35
CA GLY A 504 0.98 44.94 13.01
C GLY A 504 0.10 45.60 11.95
N LYS A 505 0.15 45.08 10.71
CA LYS A 505 -0.46 45.68 9.51
C LYS A 505 -1.93 46.14 9.69
N PRO A 506 -2.87 45.35 10.25
CA PRO A 506 -4.28 45.76 10.37
C PRO A 506 -4.45 47.07 11.14
N LYS A 507 -3.61 47.28 12.18
CA LYS A 507 -3.60 48.49 13.00
C LYS A 507 -3.16 49.73 12.23
N ASP A 508 -2.29 49.56 11.23
CA ASP A 508 -1.80 50.65 10.39
C ASP A 508 -2.74 50.91 9.20
N ASP A 509 -3.33 49.86 8.62
CA ASP A 509 -4.43 49.97 7.65
C ASP A 509 -5.64 50.72 8.28
N GLY A 510 -6.02 50.39 9.53
CA GLY A 510 -7.06 51.09 10.29
C GLY A 510 -6.76 52.58 10.54
N LYS A 511 -5.53 52.92 10.95
CA LYS A 511 -5.09 54.33 11.08
C LYS A 511 -5.14 55.07 9.74
N ALA A 512 -4.78 54.40 8.64
CA ALA A 512 -4.81 55.00 7.31
C ALA A 512 -6.26 55.32 6.89
N LEU A 513 -7.19 54.37 7.07
CA LEU A 513 -8.62 54.57 6.83
C LEU A 513 -9.21 55.70 7.68
N LEU A 514 -8.95 55.74 8.99
CA LEU A 514 -9.43 56.83 9.86
C LEU A 514 -8.91 58.20 9.42
N LYS A 515 -7.64 58.28 8.99
CA LYS A 515 -7.04 59.52 8.44
C LYS A 515 -7.64 59.91 7.08
N GLU A 516 -7.99 58.93 6.25
CA GLU A 516 -8.64 59.14 4.96
C GLU A 516 -10.09 59.64 5.13
N ILE A 517 -10.89 58.95 5.96
CA ILE A 517 -12.25 59.35 6.35
C ILE A 517 -12.26 60.79 6.93
N ALA A 518 -11.31 61.12 7.80
CA ALA A 518 -11.17 62.47 8.37
C ALA A 518 -10.78 63.56 7.34
N ASN A 519 -10.24 63.19 6.17
CA ASN A 519 -10.00 64.10 5.06
C ASN A 519 -11.20 64.16 4.11
N LEU A 520 -11.89 63.04 3.86
CA LEU A 520 -13.12 62.99 3.04
C LEU A 520 -14.24 63.82 3.67
N ARG A 521 -14.51 63.67 4.97
CA ARG A 521 -15.47 64.52 5.72
C ARG A 521 -15.14 66.02 5.62
N LYS A 522 -13.85 66.41 5.57
CA LYS A 522 -13.45 67.81 5.35
C LYS A 522 -13.75 68.27 3.93
N ASN A 523 -13.37 67.48 2.92
CA ASN A 523 -13.63 67.76 1.51
C ASN A 523 -15.13 67.89 1.22
N GLU A 524 -16.01 67.17 1.93
CA GLU A 524 -17.46 67.36 1.84
C GLU A 524 -17.96 68.65 2.51
N SER A 525 -17.37 69.04 3.64
CA SER A 525 -17.68 70.32 4.28
C SER A 525 -17.25 71.53 3.42
N ASP A 526 -16.12 71.43 2.71
CA ASP A 526 -15.67 72.43 1.73
C ASP A 526 -16.43 72.33 0.38
N GLY A 527 -16.87 71.13 0.01
CA GLY A 527 -17.65 70.86 -1.21
C GLY A 527 -19.06 71.43 -1.15
N ASN A 528 -19.75 71.28 -0.01
CA ASN A 528 -21.05 71.91 0.23
C ASN A 528 -21.01 73.44 0.14
N MET A 529 -19.86 74.06 0.43
CA MET A 529 -19.66 75.51 0.28
C MET A 529 -19.48 75.96 -1.18
N ASN A 530 -19.23 75.03 -2.11
CA ASN A 530 -18.99 75.32 -3.53
C ASN A 530 -20.14 74.92 -4.47
N GLN A 531 -21.06 74.05 -4.06
CA GLN A 531 -22.25 73.73 -4.88
C GLN A 531 -23.39 74.75 -4.78
N SER A 532 -23.31 75.73 -3.87
CA SER A 532 -24.39 76.69 -3.60
C SER A 532 -24.67 77.71 -4.73
N ILE A 533 -23.87 77.71 -5.82
CA ILE A 533 -23.95 78.72 -6.90
C ILE A 533 -23.89 78.09 -8.31
N ARG A 534 -24.95 77.34 -8.68
CA ARG A 534 -25.44 77.26 -10.08
C ARG A 534 -26.86 76.64 -10.16
N SER A 535 -27.71 77.30 -10.95
CA SER A 535 -29.02 76.84 -11.43
C SER A 535 -30.01 76.25 -10.39
N LEU A 536 -30.82 77.13 -9.80
CA LEU A 536 -32.28 76.92 -9.90
C LEU A 536 -32.70 77.34 -11.32
N ASP A 537 -33.42 76.50 -12.06
CA ASP A 537 -34.81 76.76 -12.48
C ASP A 537 -35.44 75.52 -13.17
N MET A 538 -36.75 75.54 -13.39
CA MET A 538 -37.59 74.61 -14.17
C MET A 538 -37.73 73.15 -13.69
N SER A 539 -38.68 72.98 -12.77
CA SER A 539 -39.78 71.99 -12.82
C SER A 539 -39.81 70.90 -13.90
N ILE A 540 -40.19 69.67 -13.50
CA ILE A 540 -41.50 69.08 -13.84
C ILE A 540 -41.89 67.92 -12.89
N ASP A 541 -43.21 67.77 -12.71
CA ASP A 541 -44.01 66.78 -11.99
C ASP A 541 -43.41 65.38 -11.68
N LEU A 542 -43.70 64.87 -10.47
CA LEU A 542 -43.80 63.42 -10.22
C LEU A 542 -44.77 63.06 -9.07
N THR A 543 -46.06 63.39 -9.21
CA THR A 543 -47.12 63.05 -8.21
C THR A 543 -48.09 61.96 -8.68
N ARG A 544 -47.60 60.82 -9.19
CA ARG A 544 -48.44 59.60 -9.33
C ARG A 544 -47.63 58.31 -9.57
N CYS A 545 -48.22 57.20 -9.09
CA CYS A 545 -47.67 55.84 -9.03
C CYS A 545 -46.48 55.68 -8.05
N CYS A 546 -46.33 54.58 -7.31
CA CYS A 546 -47.04 53.30 -7.38
C CYS A 546 -47.87 52.99 -6.12
N GLN A 547 -49.08 52.44 -6.31
CA GLN A 547 -49.77 51.62 -5.30
C GLN A 547 -49.76 50.15 -5.75
N LYS A 548 -49.29 49.23 -4.89
CA LYS A 548 -49.85 47.87 -4.60
C LYS A 548 -48.79 46.92 -4.04
N GLY A 549 -49.09 46.29 -2.88
CA GLY A 549 -48.35 45.16 -2.26
C GLY A 549 -46.92 45.50 -1.78
N LYS A 550 -46.47 45.21 -0.55
CA LYS A 550 -47.03 44.46 0.60
C LYS A 550 -47.46 43.01 0.33
N ASP A 551 -46.49 42.11 0.53
CA ASP A 551 -46.53 40.84 1.28
C ASP A 551 -45.06 40.34 1.31
N VAL A 552 -44.28 40.53 2.38
CA VAL A 552 -44.24 39.76 3.64
C VAL A 552 -43.95 38.27 3.42
N PHE A 553 -42.72 37.85 3.73
CA PHE A 553 -42.33 36.47 3.99
C PHE A 553 -41.51 36.40 5.29
N PRO A 554 -41.66 35.36 6.14
CA PRO A 554 -41.23 35.41 7.53
C PRO A 554 -39.85 34.78 7.82
N ILE A 555 -39.31 35.15 8.99
CA ILE A 555 -38.18 34.50 9.66
C ILE A 555 -38.70 33.25 10.40
N VAL A 556 -37.91 32.17 10.45
CA VAL A 556 -38.11 31.03 11.36
C VAL A 556 -36.77 30.65 12.01
N LEU A 557 -36.80 30.36 13.31
CA LEU A 557 -35.67 29.90 14.12
C LEU A 557 -36.03 28.55 14.80
N PRO A 558 -35.13 27.56 14.83
CA PRO A 558 -35.01 26.65 15.98
C PRO A 558 -34.24 27.37 17.11
N HIS A 559 -34.48 27.16 18.40
CA HIS A 559 -35.40 26.27 19.13
C HIS A 559 -35.85 26.98 20.43
N ALA A 560 -37.10 26.83 20.87
CA ALA A 560 -37.53 27.11 22.24
C ALA A 560 -38.88 26.46 22.55
N VAL A 561 -38.99 25.71 23.66
CA VAL A 561 -40.22 25.01 24.09
C VAL A 561 -40.59 25.43 25.52
N THR A 562 -41.56 26.36 25.64
CA THR A 562 -42.38 26.67 26.85
C THR A 562 -41.62 27.04 28.16
N GLU A 563 -42.18 27.64 29.22
CA GLU A 563 -43.56 28.01 29.60
C GLU A 563 -43.55 29.15 30.65
N VAL A 564 -44.53 30.08 30.62
CA VAL A 564 -44.85 31.06 31.69
C VAL A 564 -46.28 31.61 31.45
N ILE A 565 -47.19 31.92 32.40
CA ILE A 565 -47.11 32.27 33.84
C ILE A 565 -48.30 31.66 34.66
N SER A 566 -47.98 31.08 35.84
CA SER A 566 -48.75 30.89 37.11
C SER A 566 -50.25 30.48 37.20
N SER A 567 -50.45 29.46 38.06
CA SER A 567 -51.44 29.37 39.16
C SER A 567 -52.96 29.30 38.92
N ALA A 568 -53.56 28.16 39.33
CA ALA A 568 -54.66 28.07 40.31
C ALA A 568 -54.89 26.59 40.70
N ALA A 569 -55.63 26.31 41.77
CA ALA A 569 -55.89 24.93 42.24
C ALA A 569 -57.37 24.54 42.17
N GLY A 570 -57.68 23.29 41.78
CA GLY A 570 -58.88 22.59 42.28
C GLY A 570 -59.71 21.70 41.34
N ARG A 571 -59.63 20.38 41.59
CA ARG A 571 -60.76 19.43 41.77
C ARG A 571 -61.62 18.89 40.58
N ILE A 572 -61.54 17.55 40.41
CA ILE A 572 -62.62 16.51 40.45
C ILE A 572 -63.24 15.93 39.13
N ALA A 573 -63.33 14.56 39.10
CA ALA A 573 -64.20 13.61 38.32
C ALA A 573 -63.95 13.41 36.79
N ILE A 574 -63.65 12.23 36.19
CA ILE A 574 -64.30 10.87 36.12
C ILE A 574 -65.79 10.94 35.69
N PRO A 575 -66.37 10.13 34.76
CA PRO A 575 -65.90 8.92 33.99
C PRO A 575 -65.97 9.13 32.44
N GLY A 576 -65.85 8.15 31.50
CA GLY A 576 -65.49 6.71 31.52
C GLY A 576 -66.16 5.87 30.39
N ASN A 577 -65.79 4.58 30.28
CA ASN A 577 -66.42 3.45 29.55
C ASN A 577 -66.49 3.35 28.00
N ASP A 578 -66.24 2.11 27.53
CA ASP A 578 -66.88 1.34 26.42
C ASP A 578 -66.84 1.84 24.94
N SER A 579 -67.03 0.99 23.91
CA SER A 579 -66.74 -0.45 23.65
C SER A 579 -67.03 -0.76 22.15
N HIS A 580 -66.74 -1.98 21.66
CA HIS A 580 -67.32 -2.65 20.45
C HIS A 580 -67.31 -1.89 19.07
N SER A 581 -66.62 -2.30 17.99
CA SER A 581 -66.49 -3.57 17.23
C SER A 581 -67.39 -3.68 15.99
N SER A 582 -66.82 -4.15 14.85
CA SER A 582 -67.49 -4.72 13.64
C SER A 582 -68.40 -3.78 12.80
N GLU A 583 -68.61 -3.92 11.47
CA GLU A 583 -68.17 -4.94 10.49
C GLU A 583 -68.23 -4.46 9.01
N ASN A 584 -67.62 -5.25 8.09
CA ASN A 584 -67.98 -5.57 6.68
C ASN A 584 -68.56 -4.50 5.68
N LYS A 585 -67.93 -4.25 4.52
CA LYS A 585 -68.16 -4.85 3.15
C LYS A 585 -69.51 -4.45 2.47
N THR A 586 -69.70 -4.30 1.14
CA THR A 586 -68.90 -4.44 -0.13
C THR A 586 -69.67 -3.71 -1.26
N ALA A 587 -69.06 -2.87 -2.12
CA ALA A 587 -68.45 -3.14 -3.46
C ALA A 587 -69.42 -3.21 -4.68
N GLN A 588 -68.85 -3.17 -5.92
CA GLN A 588 -69.49 -3.06 -7.27
C GLN A 588 -69.92 -1.62 -7.68
N SER A 589 -69.84 -1.15 -8.96
CA SER A 589 -69.16 -1.65 -10.18
C SER A 589 -68.95 -0.52 -11.24
N SER A 590 -68.16 -0.79 -12.30
CA SER A 590 -67.79 0.08 -13.46
C SER A 590 -68.92 0.21 -14.55
N PRO A 591 -68.79 0.84 -15.76
CA PRO A 591 -67.58 1.32 -16.49
C PRO A 591 -67.70 2.55 -17.48
N VAL A 592 -66.65 2.77 -18.31
CA VAL A 592 -66.58 3.52 -19.61
C VAL A 592 -66.50 5.07 -19.60
N CYS A 593 -65.85 5.63 -20.63
CA CYS A 593 -65.35 7.02 -20.75
C CYS A 593 -66.17 7.91 -21.73
N ARG A 594 -66.22 9.24 -21.50
CA ARG A 594 -65.69 10.27 -22.45
C ARG A 594 -65.85 11.76 -22.04
N GLU A 595 -64.71 12.47 -22.06
CA GLU A 595 -64.46 13.82 -22.63
C GLU A 595 -65.05 15.16 -22.07
N ARG A 596 -64.21 16.22 -22.24
CA ARG A 596 -64.43 17.70 -22.09
C ARG A 596 -64.57 18.20 -20.64
N LEU A 597 -63.98 19.32 -20.19
CA LEU A 597 -63.20 20.46 -20.78
C LEU A 597 -61.90 20.67 -19.95
N ARG A 598 -60.77 21.35 -20.29
CA ARG A 598 -60.27 22.30 -21.34
C ARG A 598 -60.86 23.73 -21.37
N SER A 599 -60.14 24.81 -21.03
CA SER A 599 -58.68 25.08 -20.88
C SER A 599 -58.46 26.26 -19.88
N ARG A 600 -57.36 27.04 -19.75
CA ARG A 600 -56.26 27.49 -20.65
C ARG A 600 -55.11 28.18 -19.86
N VAL A 601 -54.03 28.55 -20.59
CA VAL A 601 -52.90 29.47 -20.30
C VAL A 601 -51.65 28.76 -19.71
N VAL A 602 -50.50 28.54 -20.40
CA VAL A 602 -49.70 29.24 -21.46
C VAL A 602 -48.80 30.35 -20.87
N VAL A 603 -47.55 30.59 -21.27
CA VAL A 603 -46.65 29.95 -22.27
C VAL A 603 -45.73 28.90 -21.56
N VAL A 604 -44.51 28.49 -21.95
CA VAL A 604 -43.53 28.80 -23.03
C VAL A 604 -42.99 27.48 -23.61
N ASP A 605 -42.55 27.47 -24.87
CA ASP A 605 -41.85 26.37 -25.55
C ASP A 605 -40.92 26.97 -26.63
N ILE A 606 -39.72 26.43 -26.89
CA ILE A 606 -38.81 26.90 -27.96
C ILE A 606 -38.16 25.73 -28.72
N PHE A 607 -38.65 25.53 -29.94
CA PHE A 607 -37.96 25.06 -31.14
C PHE A 607 -37.04 23.81 -31.09
N THR A 608 -37.71 22.67 -31.30
CA THR A 608 -37.61 21.83 -32.52
C THR A 608 -36.29 21.15 -32.92
N SER A 609 -36.33 19.82 -32.87
CA SER A 609 -35.88 18.85 -33.90
C SER A 609 -34.69 19.17 -34.82
N HIS A 610 -33.71 18.26 -34.80
CA HIS A 610 -33.33 17.51 -36.00
C HIS A 610 -33.23 16.02 -35.68
N ARG A 611 -33.62 15.14 -36.62
CA ARG A 611 -33.38 13.70 -36.52
C ARG A 611 -32.06 13.38 -37.21
N TYR A 612 -31.20 12.60 -36.55
CA TYR A 612 -30.38 11.62 -37.26
C TYR A 612 -30.52 10.26 -36.58
N ASN A 613 -30.92 9.27 -37.37
CA ASN A 613 -31.08 7.89 -36.94
C ASN A 613 -29.97 7.09 -37.63
N LEU A 614 -28.96 6.66 -36.88
CA LEU A 614 -27.84 5.86 -37.38
C LEU A 614 -27.53 4.73 -36.40
N SER A 615 -28.32 3.67 -36.51
CA SER A 615 -27.82 2.32 -36.33
C SER A 615 -26.93 1.94 -37.52
N ASP A 616 -26.05 0.95 -37.32
CA ASP A 616 -25.07 0.41 -38.27
C ASP A 616 -23.86 1.30 -38.61
N ILE A 617 -22.84 0.66 -39.22
CA ILE A 617 -21.44 1.10 -39.40
C ILE A 617 -20.62 0.93 -38.09
N TYR A 618 -19.65 0.00 -37.95
CA TYR A 618 -18.97 -0.88 -38.92
C TYR A 618 -18.98 -2.37 -38.49
N LYS A 619 -18.88 -3.29 -39.45
CA LYS A 619 -18.74 -4.75 -39.23
C LYS A 619 -17.27 -5.16 -39.08
N PRO A 620 -16.94 -6.25 -38.35
CA PRO A 620 -15.70 -6.98 -38.59
C PRO A 620 -15.79 -7.75 -39.92
N SER A 621 -14.92 -7.43 -40.88
CA SER A 621 -14.81 -8.14 -42.16
C SER A 621 -14.00 -9.43 -42.02
N ARG A 622 -14.52 -10.53 -42.59
CA ARG A 622 -13.74 -11.72 -42.94
C ARG A 622 -13.06 -11.53 -44.30
N GLU A 623 -12.24 -12.52 -44.66
CA GLU A 623 -11.38 -12.59 -45.86
C GLU A 623 -10.14 -11.68 -45.73
N SER A 624 -8.94 -12.11 -46.13
CA SER A 624 -8.60 -13.13 -47.13
C SER A 624 -8.34 -14.55 -46.62
N GLN A 625 -8.84 -15.55 -47.35
CA GLN A 625 -8.22 -16.88 -47.46
C GLN A 625 -7.43 -16.99 -48.77
N MET A 626 -6.45 -17.90 -48.76
CA MET A 626 -5.97 -18.77 -49.85
C MET A 626 -4.45 -18.70 -50.08
N TYR A 627 -3.77 -19.77 -49.65
CA TYR A 627 -3.08 -20.65 -50.60
C TYR A 627 -3.17 -22.10 -50.11
N LEU A 628 -3.52 -23.01 -51.02
CA LEU A 628 -3.32 -24.46 -50.92
C LEU A 628 -1.91 -24.77 -51.49
N ALA A 629 -1.27 -25.94 -51.35
CA ALA A 629 -1.75 -27.32 -51.15
C ALA A 629 -0.64 -28.20 -50.47
N PRO A 630 -0.81 -29.53 -50.28
CA PRO A 630 0.00 -30.31 -49.32
C PRO A 630 1.03 -31.30 -49.93
N GLY A 631 1.87 -31.85 -49.05
CA GLY A 631 2.57 -33.14 -49.18
C GLY A 631 3.64 -33.29 -48.09
N LEU A 632 4.28 -34.44 -47.81
CA LEU A 632 4.02 -35.89 -47.91
C LEU A 632 5.39 -36.55 -47.53
N SER A 633 5.41 -37.80 -47.01
CA SER A 633 6.58 -38.54 -46.49
C SER A 633 7.26 -37.96 -45.22
N ALA A 634 7.59 -38.66 -44.13
CA ALA A 634 7.71 -40.07 -43.73
C ALA A 634 9.09 -40.76 -43.87
N LEU A 635 9.76 -41.01 -42.73
CA LEU A 635 10.75 -42.07 -42.50
C LEU A 635 10.92 -42.34 -40.99
N LEU A 636 10.43 -43.51 -40.55
CA LEU A 636 11.18 -44.61 -39.92
C LEU A 636 12.14 -44.36 -38.73
N VAL A 637 11.73 -44.89 -37.56
CA VAL A 637 12.28 -46.08 -36.86
C VAL A 637 13.77 -46.11 -36.46
N GLY A 638 14.04 -46.40 -35.18
CA GLY A 638 15.39 -46.67 -34.67
C GLY A 638 15.48 -46.95 -33.17
N SER A 639 14.99 -48.10 -32.70
CA SER A 639 15.19 -48.54 -31.30
C SER A 639 16.48 -49.36 -31.15
N GLN A 640 17.31 -49.10 -30.12
CA GLN A 640 17.77 -50.11 -29.15
C GLN A 640 18.76 -49.57 -28.09
N SER A 641 18.94 -50.35 -27.03
CA SER A 641 19.84 -50.18 -25.89
C SER A 641 21.28 -50.65 -26.15
N VAL A 642 22.27 -50.21 -25.34
CA VAL A 642 23.06 -51.10 -24.46
C VAL A 642 24.06 -50.35 -23.52
N SER A 643 24.24 -50.96 -22.35
CA SER A 643 25.06 -50.65 -21.17
C SER A 643 26.60 -50.53 -21.33
N LEU A 644 27.19 -49.56 -20.59
CA LEU A 644 28.49 -49.54 -19.86
C LEU A 644 29.79 -50.15 -20.46
N SER A 645 30.90 -49.37 -20.48
CA SER A 645 32.01 -49.48 -19.48
C SER A 645 33.30 -48.64 -19.74
N LEU A 646 33.73 -47.91 -18.69
CA LEU A 646 35.10 -47.69 -18.16
C LEU A 646 36.31 -47.12 -19.00
N THR A 647 36.73 -45.88 -18.66
CA THR A 647 38.02 -45.44 -18.01
C THR A 647 39.39 -45.75 -18.69
N LYS A 648 40.39 -44.83 -18.82
CA LYS A 648 41.31 -44.33 -17.73
C LYS A 648 42.36 -43.25 -18.12
N ILE A 649 42.54 -42.23 -17.24
CA ILE A 649 43.82 -41.68 -16.66
C ILE A 649 44.75 -40.89 -17.66
N ILE A 650 45.59 -39.88 -17.34
CA ILE A 650 46.80 -39.78 -16.46
C ILE A 650 46.97 -38.40 -15.76
N THR A 651 47.60 -38.47 -14.57
CA THR A 651 47.93 -37.53 -13.46
C THR A 651 48.84 -36.32 -13.72
N GLU A 652 48.95 -35.42 -12.71
CA GLU A 652 50.23 -34.77 -12.33
C GLU A 652 50.32 -34.39 -10.82
N THR A 653 51.51 -34.31 -10.19
CA THR A 653 51.73 -33.80 -8.79
C THR A 653 53.21 -33.59 -8.38
N ARG A 654 53.60 -32.35 -7.98
CA ARG A 654 54.28 -31.88 -6.70
C ARG A 654 55.56 -32.59 -6.12
N PRO A 655 56.19 -32.15 -4.97
CA PRO A 655 56.25 -30.87 -4.19
C PRO A 655 57.71 -30.47 -3.70
N ALA A 656 57.90 -29.44 -2.82
CA ALA A 656 58.67 -29.50 -1.52
C ALA A 656 59.09 -28.14 -0.83
N ASN A 657 58.87 -28.03 0.51
CA ASN A 657 59.70 -27.52 1.67
C ASN A 657 60.50 -26.17 1.70
N SER A 658 61.00 -25.59 2.85
CA SER A 658 60.55 -25.46 4.29
C SER A 658 61.57 -24.72 5.25
N VAL A 659 61.14 -24.18 6.43
CA VAL A 659 61.87 -24.00 7.77
C VAL A 659 62.72 -22.73 8.16
N ASP A 660 62.28 -22.04 9.25
CA ASP A 660 62.85 -21.40 10.50
C ASP A 660 63.96 -20.29 10.73
N PHE A 661 63.64 -19.42 11.74
CA PHE A 661 64.40 -18.80 12.90
C PHE A 661 65.43 -17.59 12.89
N ASN A 662 65.12 -16.59 13.77
CA ASN A 662 65.94 -15.80 14.77
C ASN A 662 66.78 -14.48 14.55
N THR A 663 66.36 -13.40 15.27
CA THR A 663 67.07 -12.35 16.10
C THR A 663 68.30 -11.49 15.66
N SER A 664 68.29 -10.16 15.95
CA SER A 664 69.24 -9.43 16.89
C SER A 664 69.17 -7.86 16.92
N LEU A 665 70.05 -7.19 17.69
CA LEU A 665 69.92 -5.88 18.42
C LEU A 665 70.47 -4.54 17.79
N SER A 666 69.68 -3.46 17.92
CA SER A 666 69.95 -2.03 18.35
C SER A 666 71.28 -1.24 18.09
N LYS A 667 71.20 0.06 17.69
CA LYS A 667 71.47 1.29 18.54
C LYS A 667 71.56 2.69 17.83
N SER A 668 71.32 3.75 18.64
CA SER A 668 71.81 5.17 18.62
C SER A 668 71.41 6.25 17.57
N LEU A 669 70.52 7.15 18.02
CA LEU A 669 70.66 8.64 18.14
C LEU A 669 70.97 9.60 16.95
N ALA A 670 69.98 10.51 16.73
CA ALA A 670 70.08 11.99 16.73
C ALA A 670 70.28 12.82 15.42
N SER A 671 69.14 13.38 14.95
CA SER A 671 68.84 14.83 14.86
C SER A 671 68.59 15.51 13.49
N VAL A 672 67.66 16.49 13.52
CA VAL A 672 67.36 17.60 12.58
C VAL A 672 66.67 17.31 11.22
N ALA A 673 65.44 17.84 11.11
CA ALA A 673 64.70 18.32 9.92
C ALA A 673 64.19 17.34 8.83
N GLY A 674 62.93 17.56 8.42
CA GLY A 674 62.33 17.06 7.17
C GLY A 674 61.61 15.71 7.28
N SER A 675 60.29 15.68 7.03
CA SER A 675 59.46 14.46 7.11
C SER A 675 58.96 14.00 5.74
N PRO A 676 59.43 12.84 5.23
CA PRO A 676 58.74 12.04 4.21
C PRO A 676 57.80 10.97 4.84
N PRO A 677 56.91 10.34 4.06
CA PRO A 677 55.87 9.43 4.58
C PRO A 677 56.36 8.01 4.93
N LYS A 678 55.48 7.25 5.61
CA LYS A 678 55.68 5.83 5.97
C LYS A 678 55.53 4.90 4.75
N PRO A 679 56.21 3.73 4.73
CA PRO A 679 56.10 2.75 3.66
C PRO A 679 54.84 1.86 3.77
N GLU A 680 54.53 1.16 2.67
CA GLU A 680 53.35 0.31 2.47
C GLU A 680 53.47 -1.08 3.14
N GLU A 681 52.34 -1.63 3.58
CA GLU A 681 52.24 -3.02 4.05
C GLU A 681 51.87 -3.96 2.89
N LYS A 682 52.44 -5.18 2.87
CA LYS A 682 52.18 -6.18 1.81
C LYS A 682 50.94 -7.03 2.13
N PRO A 683 50.16 -7.46 1.13
CA PRO A 683 48.95 -8.26 1.34
C PRO A 683 49.26 -9.65 1.93
N VAL A 684 48.46 -10.06 2.91
CA VAL A 684 48.55 -11.36 3.61
C VAL A 684 47.62 -12.39 2.94
N PRO A 685 48.05 -13.65 2.71
CA PRO A 685 47.18 -14.68 2.15
C PRO A 685 45.96 -14.99 3.05
N ILE A 686 44.76 -15.05 2.46
CA ILE A 686 43.48 -15.32 3.16
C ILE A 686 43.52 -16.58 4.05
N ARG A 687 44.36 -17.57 3.71
CA ARG A 687 44.52 -18.81 4.48
C ARG A 687 45.10 -18.62 5.89
N GLU A 688 45.82 -17.53 6.15
CA GLU A 688 46.36 -17.21 7.49
C GLU A 688 45.31 -16.48 8.33
N LEU A 689 44.53 -15.58 7.71
CA LEU A 689 43.31 -15.03 8.29
C LEU A 689 42.21 -16.09 8.56
N ALA A 690 42.41 -17.34 8.11
CA ALA A 690 41.47 -18.46 8.27
C ALA A 690 41.90 -19.51 9.32
N ARG A 691 42.96 -19.28 10.10
CA ARG A 691 43.49 -20.27 11.07
C ARG A 691 43.73 -19.71 12.47
N THR A 692 42.71 -19.81 13.33
CA THR A 692 42.90 -19.84 14.79
C THR A 692 42.02 -20.92 15.43
N ASN A 693 42.65 -21.76 16.26
CA ASN A 693 42.04 -22.70 17.21
C ASN A 693 40.95 -23.68 16.74
N SER A 694 41.37 -24.81 16.17
CA SER A 694 41.10 -26.12 16.79
C SER A 694 41.98 -27.19 16.13
N GLY A 695 42.59 -28.08 16.94
CA GLY A 695 43.30 -29.24 16.45
C GLY A 695 43.00 -30.44 17.35
N GLU A 696 42.47 -31.50 16.75
CA GLU A 696 42.31 -32.85 17.32
C GLU A 696 42.20 -33.82 16.13
N ASP A 697 42.64 -35.06 16.32
CA ASP A 697 42.99 -35.95 15.21
C ASP A 697 41.79 -36.62 14.51
N ILE A 698 41.98 -36.95 13.22
CA ILE A 698 40.91 -37.42 12.34
C ILE A 698 40.96 -38.95 12.20
N GLU A 699 40.19 -39.65 13.02
CA GLU A 699 39.73 -41.01 12.72
C GLU A 699 38.30 -41.22 13.24
N HIS A 700 37.44 -41.84 12.41
CA HIS A 700 36.02 -42.13 12.67
C HIS A 700 35.15 -41.00 13.28
N ILE A 701 34.49 -40.21 12.42
CA ILE A 701 33.32 -39.43 12.85
C ILE A 701 32.15 -39.57 11.86
N GLY A 702 30.96 -39.89 12.39
CA GLY A 702 29.72 -40.03 11.62
C GLY A 702 29.07 -38.70 11.23
N LEU A 703 27.88 -38.76 10.63
CA LEU A 703 27.19 -37.58 10.05
C LEU A 703 27.04 -36.38 11.01
N LYS A 704 27.01 -36.60 12.33
CA LYS A 704 26.82 -35.55 13.35
C LYS A 704 27.95 -34.51 13.42
N SER A 705 29.21 -34.80 13.05
CA SER A 705 30.26 -33.75 13.04
C SER A 705 30.48 -33.12 11.66
N TYR A 706 30.18 -33.84 10.57
CA TYR A 706 30.54 -33.42 9.21
C TYR A 706 29.89 -32.11 8.75
N CYS A 707 28.82 -31.68 9.44
CA CYS A 707 28.13 -30.42 9.23
C CYS A 707 28.51 -29.31 10.24
N GLY A 708 29.37 -29.58 11.23
CA GLY A 708 29.78 -28.64 12.29
C GLY A 708 28.69 -28.29 13.31
N ILE A 709 27.59 -29.03 13.33
CA ILE A 709 26.34 -28.72 14.04
C ILE A 709 25.68 -30.03 14.45
N ASN A 710 24.97 -30.04 15.58
CA ASN A 710 24.01 -31.08 15.95
C ASN A 710 22.78 -31.06 15.01
N LEU A 711 22.98 -31.45 13.75
CA LEU A 711 21.90 -31.80 12.85
C LEU A 711 21.48 -33.24 13.12
N GLU A 712 20.21 -33.44 13.44
CA GLU A 712 19.64 -34.73 13.85
C GLU A 712 18.79 -35.40 12.76
N THR A 713 18.41 -34.65 11.72
CA THR A 713 17.74 -35.18 10.52
C THR A 713 18.57 -36.30 9.88
N THR A 714 17.95 -37.46 9.65
CA THR A 714 18.63 -38.65 9.14
C THR A 714 18.80 -38.67 7.62
N ASP A 715 17.94 -37.99 6.86
CA ASP A 715 18.03 -37.91 5.39
C ASP A 715 18.65 -36.57 4.94
N VAL A 716 19.90 -36.61 4.48
CA VAL A 716 20.71 -35.41 4.16
C VAL A 716 21.37 -35.55 2.79
N TRP A 717 20.80 -34.85 1.81
CA TRP A 717 21.22 -34.87 0.41
C TRP A 717 22.36 -33.89 0.16
N ARG A 718 23.59 -34.41 0.09
CA ARG A 718 24.81 -33.61 -0.18
C ARG A 718 25.06 -33.51 -1.69
N ASN A 719 25.16 -32.28 -2.19
CA ASN A 719 25.42 -31.93 -3.59
C ASN A 719 24.65 -32.75 -4.65
N PRO A 720 23.32 -32.96 -4.49
CA PRO A 720 22.53 -33.74 -5.43
C PRO A 720 22.57 -33.17 -6.85
N ALA A 721 22.46 -34.06 -7.83
CA ALA A 721 22.36 -33.68 -9.24
C ALA A 721 21.01 -32.98 -9.55
N PRO A 722 20.93 -32.11 -10.57
CA PRO A 722 19.69 -31.41 -10.92
C PRO A 722 18.46 -32.30 -11.10
N PRO A 723 18.51 -33.52 -11.71
CA PRO A 723 17.33 -34.40 -11.80
C PRO A 723 16.71 -34.73 -10.43
N VAL A 724 17.54 -35.06 -9.43
CA VAL A 724 17.08 -35.37 -8.07
C VAL A 724 16.42 -34.14 -7.42
N LEU A 725 16.98 -32.95 -7.66
CA LEU A 725 16.42 -31.69 -7.16
C LEU A 725 15.08 -31.35 -7.85
N TYR A 726 14.93 -31.64 -9.14
CA TYR A 726 13.67 -31.51 -9.87
C TYR A 726 12.60 -32.49 -9.33
N GLU A 727 12.93 -33.78 -9.22
CA GLU A 727 12.06 -34.81 -8.65
C GLU A 727 11.59 -34.41 -7.24
N HIS A 728 12.50 -33.90 -6.42
CA HIS A 728 12.19 -33.48 -5.06
C HIS A 728 11.35 -32.19 -5.00
N ALA A 729 11.63 -31.19 -5.84
CA ALA A 729 10.81 -29.98 -5.91
C ALA A 729 9.38 -30.30 -6.34
N LEU A 730 9.20 -31.07 -7.43
CA LEU A 730 7.88 -31.47 -7.92
C LEU A 730 7.10 -32.33 -6.93
N ARG A 731 7.77 -33.23 -6.19
CA ARG A 731 7.12 -34.15 -5.25
C ARG A 731 6.78 -33.53 -3.91
N PHE A 732 7.54 -32.52 -3.45
CA PHE A 732 7.46 -32.03 -2.07
C PHE A 732 7.26 -30.51 -1.92
N GLU A 733 7.46 -29.71 -2.97
CA GLU A 733 7.33 -28.24 -2.92
C GLU A 733 6.12 -27.78 -3.74
N LYS A 734 5.02 -27.43 -3.04
CA LYS A 734 3.78 -26.93 -3.66
C LYS A 734 4.04 -25.71 -4.54
N GLY A 735 3.46 -25.69 -5.73
CA GLY A 735 3.66 -24.63 -6.72
C GLY A 735 4.95 -24.77 -7.55
N SER A 736 5.63 -25.93 -7.48
CA SER A 736 6.72 -26.26 -8.41
C SER A 736 6.18 -26.89 -9.69
N ALA A 737 6.74 -26.53 -10.84
CA ALA A 737 6.40 -27.09 -12.15
C ALA A 737 7.66 -27.21 -13.03
N ILE A 738 7.54 -27.86 -14.19
CA ILE A 738 8.54 -27.78 -15.28
C ILE A 738 7.95 -26.91 -16.39
N SER A 739 8.72 -25.96 -16.93
CA SER A 739 8.34 -25.14 -18.10
C SER A 739 8.37 -25.94 -19.41
N SER A 740 7.80 -25.40 -20.48
CA SER A 740 7.91 -25.96 -21.84
C SER A 740 9.37 -26.08 -22.33
N THR A 741 10.29 -25.28 -21.78
CA THR A 741 11.75 -25.36 -22.04
C THR A 741 12.50 -26.32 -21.10
N GLY A 742 11.83 -26.91 -20.13
CA GLY A 742 12.42 -27.83 -19.15
C GLY A 742 13.01 -27.18 -17.89
N ALA A 743 12.91 -25.85 -17.73
CA ALA A 743 13.34 -25.17 -16.50
C ALA A 743 12.41 -25.48 -15.32
N LEU A 744 12.94 -25.54 -14.09
CA LEU A 744 12.12 -25.71 -12.89
C LEU A 744 11.47 -24.37 -12.53
N ILE A 745 10.15 -24.31 -12.48
CA ILE A 745 9.42 -23.14 -12.00
C ILE A 745 9.19 -23.29 -10.50
N CYS A 746 9.42 -22.22 -9.71
CA CYS A 746 9.29 -22.20 -8.25
C CYS A 746 8.74 -20.86 -7.74
N SER A 747 8.03 -20.89 -6.61
CA SER A 747 7.60 -19.69 -5.87
C SER A 747 8.45 -19.46 -4.62
N SER A 748 8.76 -18.17 -4.37
CA SER A 748 9.38 -17.64 -3.14
C SER A 748 8.35 -17.17 -2.08
N GLY A 749 7.07 -17.48 -2.29
CA GLY A 749 6.00 -17.15 -1.35
C GLY A 749 5.81 -15.64 -1.17
N ALA A 750 5.64 -15.21 0.09
CA ALA A 750 5.30 -13.82 0.43
C ALA A 750 6.45 -12.80 0.24
N ARG A 751 7.65 -13.24 -0.16
CA ARG A 751 8.82 -12.37 -0.38
C ARG A 751 9.39 -12.62 -1.77
N THR A 752 8.89 -11.88 -2.76
CA THR A 752 9.35 -11.96 -4.16
C THR A 752 10.58 -11.08 -4.47
N GLY A 753 11.32 -10.70 -3.41
CA GLY A 753 12.46 -9.79 -3.47
C GLY A 753 13.16 -9.68 -2.10
N ARG A 754 14.30 -8.97 -2.08
CA ARG A 754 15.12 -8.76 -0.87
C ARG A 754 14.37 -7.96 0.20
N SER A 755 14.75 -8.15 1.46
CA SER A 755 14.27 -7.40 2.62
C SER A 755 15.39 -6.58 3.30
N PRO A 756 15.89 -5.47 2.71
CA PRO A 756 17.02 -4.71 3.26
C PRO A 756 16.81 -4.21 4.69
N ARG A 757 15.57 -3.84 5.07
CA ARG A 757 15.23 -3.41 6.45
C ARG A 757 15.39 -4.54 7.48
N ASP A 758 15.46 -5.80 7.04
CA ASP A 758 15.64 -7.00 7.86
C ASP A 758 17.05 -7.64 7.71
N LYS A 759 17.94 -7.04 6.92
CA LYS A 759 19.39 -7.34 6.91
C LYS A 759 19.99 -6.96 8.27
N ARG A 760 20.87 -7.79 8.82
CA ARG A 760 21.61 -7.53 10.07
C ARG A 760 23.06 -8.01 9.93
N ILE A 761 23.99 -7.27 10.53
CA ILE A 761 25.36 -7.74 10.74
C ILE A 761 25.63 -7.75 12.24
N VAL A 762 26.22 -8.84 12.74
CA VAL A 762 26.57 -8.95 14.16
C VAL A 762 27.65 -7.94 14.49
N LYS A 763 27.38 -7.12 15.51
CA LYS A 763 28.30 -6.14 16.04
C LYS A 763 29.23 -6.85 17.02
N GLU A 764 30.42 -7.24 16.55
CA GLU A 764 31.43 -7.96 17.32
C GLU A 764 32.84 -7.44 17.04
N SER A 765 33.76 -7.68 17.98
CA SER A 765 35.06 -6.99 18.06
C SER A 765 36.03 -7.21 16.89
N THR A 766 35.87 -8.25 16.07
CA THR A 766 36.76 -8.54 14.93
C THR A 766 36.36 -7.84 13.63
N SER A 767 35.16 -7.23 13.58
CA SER A 767 34.67 -6.47 12.42
C SER A 767 34.01 -5.12 12.76
N GLU A 768 33.70 -4.82 14.04
CA GLU A 768 33.03 -3.58 14.46
C GLU A 768 33.66 -2.30 13.91
N ALA A 769 34.99 -2.22 13.90
CA ALA A 769 35.72 -1.02 13.47
C ALA A 769 35.78 -0.85 11.93
N ASP A 770 35.56 -1.92 11.16
CA ASP A 770 35.61 -1.90 9.69
C ASP A 770 34.24 -1.58 9.08
N ILE A 771 33.16 -2.04 9.72
CA ILE A 771 31.81 -2.02 9.17
C ILE A 771 31.28 -0.58 9.15
N TRP A 772 30.82 -0.15 7.98
CA TRP A 772 30.06 1.08 7.81
C TRP A 772 28.63 0.89 8.32
N TRP A 773 28.46 1.07 9.62
CA TRP A 773 27.18 0.97 10.34
C TRP A 773 26.19 2.04 9.88
N GLY A 774 24.92 1.65 9.70
CA GLY A 774 23.87 2.60 9.29
C GLY A 774 22.64 1.90 8.73
N ARG A 775 21.93 2.56 7.80
CA ARG A 775 20.68 2.07 7.19
C ARG A 775 20.80 0.75 6.42
N VAL A 776 22.01 0.39 5.99
CA VAL A 776 22.32 -0.83 5.23
C VAL A 776 22.83 -1.92 6.17
N ASN A 777 23.89 -1.62 6.91
CA ASN A 777 24.48 -2.54 7.87
C ASN A 777 23.94 -2.19 9.25
N ILE A 778 22.80 -2.78 9.57
CA ILE A 778 22.09 -2.58 10.83
C ILE A 778 22.71 -3.54 11.88
N PRO A 779 23.16 -3.05 13.05
CA PRO A 779 23.82 -3.88 14.06
C PRO A 779 22.87 -4.88 14.74
N MET A 780 23.46 -5.96 15.23
CA MET A 780 22.82 -7.03 15.99
C MET A 780 23.78 -7.55 17.07
N GLU A 781 23.29 -7.86 18.26
CA GLU A 781 24.10 -8.50 19.31
C GLU A 781 24.36 -9.98 19.00
N GLU A 782 25.51 -10.52 19.41
CA GLU A 782 25.88 -11.93 19.18
C GLU A 782 24.94 -12.93 19.90
N THR A 783 24.35 -12.51 21.02
CA THR A 783 23.26 -13.21 21.74
C THR A 783 22.03 -13.38 20.85
N ILE A 784 21.58 -12.30 20.22
CA ILE A 784 20.40 -12.24 19.35
C ILE A 784 20.64 -13.03 18.05
N PHE A 785 21.85 -12.97 17.50
CA PHE A 785 22.26 -13.85 16.40
C PHE A 785 22.17 -15.33 16.79
N THR A 786 22.67 -15.68 17.97
CA THR A 786 22.61 -17.07 18.46
C THR A 786 21.16 -17.54 18.63
N VAL A 787 20.25 -16.71 19.15
CA VAL A 787 18.81 -17.03 19.21
C VAL A 787 18.21 -17.30 17.82
N ASN A 788 18.55 -16.48 16.81
CA ASN A 788 18.08 -16.74 15.43
C ASN A 788 18.75 -17.97 14.81
N ARG A 789 20.03 -18.24 15.11
CA ARG A 789 20.79 -19.40 14.66
C ARG A 789 20.19 -20.70 15.18
N GLU A 790 19.97 -20.81 16.49
CA GLU A 790 19.38 -22.03 17.07
C GLU A 790 17.95 -22.24 16.55
N ARG A 791 17.13 -21.18 16.44
CA ARG A 791 15.80 -21.27 15.79
C ARG A 791 15.84 -21.79 14.34
N ALA A 792 16.88 -21.46 13.58
CA ALA A 792 17.07 -21.98 12.23
C ALA A 792 17.49 -23.47 12.26
N ILE A 793 18.36 -23.85 13.20
CA ILE A 793 18.82 -25.25 13.38
C ILE A 793 17.68 -26.13 13.88
N ASP A 794 16.89 -25.70 14.86
CA ASP A 794 15.67 -26.36 15.34
C ASP A 794 14.69 -26.62 14.18
N TYR A 795 14.43 -25.59 13.37
CA TYR A 795 13.57 -25.73 12.20
C TYR A 795 14.12 -26.74 11.18
N LEU A 796 15.42 -26.69 10.88
CA LEU A 796 16.07 -27.62 9.96
C LEU A 796 16.02 -29.06 10.50
N ASN A 797 16.23 -29.25 11.81
CA ASN A 797 16.12 -30.56 12.48
C ASN A 797 14.70 -31.14 12.46
N THR A 798 13.65 -30.30 12.47
CA THR A 798 12.26 -30.76 12.29
C THR A 798 11.88 -31.05 10.83
N ARG A 799 12.81 -30.95 9.87
CA ARG A 799 12.57 -31.39 8.49
C ARG A 799 12.85 -32.88 8.37
N GLU A 800 12.00 -33.59 7.63
CA GLU A 800 12.24 -34.99 7.23
C GLU A 800 13.55 -35.16 6.45
N ARG A 801 13.88 -34.15 5.64
CA ARG A 801 14.97 -34.19 4.64
C ARG A 801 15.63 -32.82 4.53
N LEU A 802 16.96 -32.80 4.43
CA LEU A 802 17.76 -31.59 4.26
C LEU A 802 18.66 -31.68 3.02
N TYR A 803 19.01 -30.52 2.47
CA TYR A 803 19.99 -30.39 1.38
C TYR A 803 21.22 -29.66 1.87
N VAL A 804 22.39 -30.12 1.43
CA VAL A 804 23.68 -29.45 1.67
C VAL A 804 24.37 -29.23 0.34
N ILE A 805 24.65 -27.97 -0.01
CA ILE A 805 25.44 -27.60 -1.18
C ILE A 805 26.79 -27.06 -0.71
N ASP A 806 27.87 -27.64 -1.21
CA ASP A 806 29.25 -27.21 -0.99
C ASP A 806 29.81 -26.67 -2.31
N GLY A 807 30.27 -25.42 -2.31
CA GLY A 807 30.80 -24.76 -3.50
C GLY A 807 31.77 -23.64 -3.17
N TYR A 808 32.31 -23.00 -4.20
CA TYR A 808 33.20 -21.84 -4.05
C TYR A 808 32.51 -20.55 -4.50
N ALA A 809 32.90 -19.44 -3.87
CA ALA A 809 32.68 -18.10 -4.38
C ALA A 809 34.03 -17.46 -4.73
N GLY A 810 34.15 -16.89 -5.92
CA GLY A 810 35.39 -16.38 -6.52
C GLY A 810 36.10 -17.42 -7.40
N TRP A 811 36.32 -17.12 -8.68
CA TRP A 811 37.03 -18.03 -9.61
C TRP A 811 38.56 -18.06 -9.46
N ASN A 812 39.21 -17.09 -8.80
CA ASN A 812 40.64 -17.16 -8.51
C ASN A 812 40.92 -18.07 -7.29
N PRO A 813 41.69 -19.19 -7.42
CA PRO A 813 42.00 -20.10 -6.31
C PRO A 813 42.75 -19.50 -5.11
N GLN A 814 43.37 -18.32 -5.25
CA GLN A 814 43.98 -17.56 -4.15
C GLN A 814 42.93 -16.86 -3.26
N TYR A 815 41.85 -16.38 -3.87
CA TYR A 815 40.82 -15.56 -3.24
C TYR A 815 39.51 -16.30 -2.96
N ARG A 816 39.31 -17.47 -3.59
CA ARG A 816 38.07 -18.24 -3.45
C ARG A 816 37.81 -18.70 -2.01
N ILE A 817 36.56 -18.57 -1.57
CA ILE A 817 36.09 -19.06 -0.26
C ILE A 817 35.14 -20.24 -0.44
N LYS A 818 35.24 -21.25 0.45
CA LYS A 818 34.31 -22.38 0.50
C LYS A 818 33.01 -21.97 1.20
N ILE A 819 31.92 -21.97 0.44
CA ILE A 819 30.56 -21.77 0.96
C ILE A 819 29.90 -23.14 1.16
N ARG A 820 29.35 -23.37 2.35
CA ARG A 820 28.36 -24.42 2.61
C ARG A 820 26.98 -23.81 2.79
N VAL A 821 25.98 -24.34 2.09
CA VAL A 821 24.58 -23.97 2.26
C VAL A 821 23.81 -25.16 2.81
N VAL A 822 23.07 -24.96 3.89
CA VAL A 822 22.13 -25.95 4.44
C VAL A 822 20.71 -25.38 4.30
N CYS A 823 19.83 -26.10 3.61
CA CYS A 823 18.46 -25.62 3.33
C CYS A 823 17.41 -26.75 3.32
N ALA A 824 16.15 -26.37 3.53
CA ALA A 824 15.01 -27.28 3.54
C ALA A 824 14.37 -27.53 2.15
N ARG A 825 14.68 -26.70 1.15
CA ARG A 825 14.10 -26.74 -0.20
C ARG A 825 15.11 -27.22 -1.25
N ALA A 826 14.70 -28.14 -2.11
CA ALA A 826 15.41 -28.54 -3.32
C ALA A 826 15.54 -27.37 -4.30
N TYR A 827 14.53 -26.48 -4.36
CA TYR A 827 14.64 -25.21 -5.07
C TYR A 827 15.88 -24.41 -4.66
N HIS A 828 16.03 -24.13 -3.35
CA HIS A 828 17.15 -23.34 -2.83
C HIS A 828 18.50 -24.04 -3.02
N ALA A 829 18.52 -25.38 -2.96
CA ALA A 829 19.70 -26.18 -3.27
C ALA A 829 20.09 -26.09 -4.76
N LEU A 830 19.13 -26.17 -5.70
CA LEU A 830 19.41 -26.03 -7.12
C LEU A 830 19.88 -24.61 -7.47
N PHE A 831 19.25 -23.59 -6.88
CA PHE A 831 19.69 -22.20 -7.00
C PHE A 831 21.15 -22.04 -6.57
N MET A 832 21.53 -22.47 -5.36
CA MET A 832 22.91 -22.31 -4.90
C MET A 832 23.91 -23.23 -5.63
N ARG A 833 23.47 -24.37 -6.16
CA ARG A 833 24.28 -25.22 -7.05
C ARG A 833 24.54 -24.54 -8.41
N ASN A 834 23.66 -23.65 -8.86
CA ASN A 834 23.84 -22.85 -10.07
C ASN A 834 24.68 -21.61 -9.78
N MET A 835 24.40 -20.88 -8.69
CA MET A 835 25.08 -19.61 -8.36
C MET A 835 26.47 -19.75 -7.74
N LEU A 836 26.78 -20.86 -7.05
CA LEU A 836 28.14 -21.16 -6.60
C LEU A 836 28.93 -21.89 -7.68
N ILE A 837 30.25 -21.68 -7.66
CA ILE A 837 31.20 -22.42 -8.49
C ILE A 837 31.24 -23.86 -7.97
N ARG A 838 30.88 -24.81 -8.83
CA ARG A 838 30.77 -26.23 -8.47
C ARG A 838 32.16 -26.85 -8.34
N PRO A 839 32.51 -27.49 -7.21
CA PRO A 839 33.79 -28.20 -7.07
C PRO A 839 33.88 -29.39 -8.03
N THR A 840 35.10 -29.79 -8.40
CA THR A 840 35.31 -31.11 -9.03
C THR A 840 35.01 -32.24 -8.01
N PRO A 841 34.81 -33.50 -8.44
CA PRO A 841 34.64 -34.62 -7.52
C PRO A 841 35.80 -34.76 -6.52
N GLU A 842 37.03 -34.49 -6.97
CA GLU A 842 38.26 -34.52 -6.16
C GLU A 842 38.28 -33.35 -5.17
N GLU A 843 37.90 -32.15 -5.59
CA GLU A 843 37.78 -30.99 -4.71
C GLU A 843 36.68 -31.15 -3.67
N LEU A 844 35.57 -31.81 -4.03
CA LEU A 844 34.47 -32.09 -3.11
C LEU A 844 34.87 -33.15 -2.06
N ALA A 845 35.58 -34.20 -2.47
CA ALA A 845 36.14 -35.19 -1.56
C ALA A 845 37.11 -34.57 -0.53
N HIS A 846 37.83 -33.51 -0.91
CA HIS A 846 38.80 -32.80 -0.07
C HIS A 846 38.30 -31.43 0.42
N PHE A 847 36.99 -31.15 0.36
CA PHE A 847 36.43 -29.83 0.69
C PHE A 847 36.69 -29.44 2.16
N GLY A 848 36.57 -30.42 3.07
CA GLY A 848 36.76 -30.26 4.51
C GLY A 848 35.74 -29.32 5.15
N SER A 849 36.15 -28.59 6.18
CA SER A 849 35.35 -27.53 6.80
C SER A 849 35.13 -26.37 5.81
N PRO A 850 33.91 -25.81 5.68
CA PRO A 850 33.68 -24.62 4.87
C PRO A 850 34.39 -23.39 5.47
N ASP A 851 34.68 -22.40 4.64
CA ASP A 851 35.17 -21.09 5.10
C ASP A 851 34.00 -20.20 5.57
N PHE A 852 32.78 -20.41 5.07
CA PHE A 852 31.57 -19.71 5.50
C PHE A 852 30.33 -20.59 5.31
N THR A 853 29.36 -20.53 6.23
CA THR A 853 28.15 -21.39 6.22
C THR A 853 26.85 -20.57 6.22
N ILE A 854 25.87 -20.98 5.41
CA ILE A 854 24.53 -20.37 5.30
C ILE A 854 23.46 -21.35 5.76
N TYR A 855 22.67 -20.95 6.76
CA TYR A 855 21.48 -21.66 7.24
C TYR A 855 20.23 -21.02 6.65
N ASN A 856 19.71 -21.60 5.58
CA ASN A 856 18.46 -21.17 4.98
C ASN A 856 17.28 -21.95 5.58
N ALA A 857 16.78 -21.41 6.69
CA ALA A 857 15.51 -21.76 7.31
C ALA A 857 14.41 -20.77 6.90
N GLY A 858 14.43 -20.27 5.66
CA GLY A 858 13.59 -19.17 5.17
C GLY A 858 12.08 -19.37 5.33
N GLN A 859 11.61 -20.62 5.35
CA GLN A 859 10.21 -21.00 5.64
C GLN A 859 9.78 -20.77 7.10
N PHE A 860 10.72 -20.55 8.02
CA PHE A 860 10.45 -20.37 9.44
C PHE A 860 10.64 -18.91 9.86
N PRO A 861 9.66 -18.29 10.57
CA PRO A 861 9.76 -16.88 10.91
C PRO A 861 10.77 -16.60 12.03
N ALA A 862 11.47 -15.47 11.90
CA ALA A 862 12.19 -14.84 12.99
C ALA A 862 11.19 -14.44 14.09
N ASN A 863 11.62 -14.50 15.35
CA ASN A 863 10.77 -14.07 16.46
C ASN A 863 10.77 -12.54 16.56
N ARG A 864 9.69 -11.91 16.09
CA ARG A 864 9.45 -10.46 16.10
C ARG A 864 9.52 -9.78 17.48
N TYR A 865 9.51 -10.56 18.58
CA TYR A 865 9.63 -10.06 19.95
C TYR A 865 11.08 -10.13 20.49
N THR A 866 12.02 -10.65 19.69
CA THR A 866 13.45 -10.63 20.02
C THR A 866 14.01 -9.23 19.77
N ASN A 867 14.88 -8.73 20.66
CA ASN A 867 15.45 -7.38 20.54
C ASN A 867 16.11 -7.16 19.15
N GLY A 868 15.94 -5.97 18.57
CA GLY A 868 16.46 -5.62 17.24
C GLY A 868 15.74 -6.25 16.03
N MET A 869 14.72 -7.09 16.22
CA MET A 869 13.90 -7.62 15.12
C MET A 869 12.80 -6.64 14.71
N THR A 870 12.73 -6.34 13.41
CA THR A 870 11.77 -5.41 12.80
C THR A 870 10.54 -6.09 12.21
N SER A 871 10.62 -7.37 11.90
CA SER A 871 9.54 -8.16 11.30
C SER A 871 9.65 -9.64 11.66
N SER A 872 8.92 -10.51 10.96
CA SER A 872 9.13 -11.96 10.98
C SER A 872 10.24 -12.45 10.03
N THR A 873 10.86 -11.55 9.26
CA THR A 873 12.02 -11.83 8.41
C THR A 873 13.32 -11.47 9.14
N SER A 874 14.39 -12.22 8.92
CA SER A 874 15.74 -11.85 9.37
C SER A 874 16.79 -12.45 8.43
N VAL A 875 17.74 -11.62 8.00
CA VAL A 875 18.86 -12.01 7.14
C VAL A 875 20.15 -11.55 7.82
N SER A 876 20.73 -12.43 8.64
CA SER A 876 21.76 -12.07 9.63
C SER A 876 23.13 -12.65 9.25
N ILE A 877 24.19 -11.85 9.30
CA ILE A 877 25.58 -12.26 9.01
C ILE A 877 26.47 -12.05 10.24
N ASN A 878 27.28 -13.06 10.59
CA ASN A 878 28.28 -12.99 11.66
C ASN A 878 29.67 -13.33 11.08
N PHE A 879 30.57 -12.34 10.99
CA PHE A 879 31.89 -12.51 10.38
C PHE A 879 32.85 -13.33 11.25
N LYS A 880 32.88 -13.09 12.56
CA LYS A 880 33.64 -13.88 13.55
C LYS A 880 33.31 -15.37 13.53
N ARG A 881 32.01 -15.71 13.47
CA ARG A 881 31.53 -17.09 13.41
C ARG A 881 31.55 -17.68 12.01
N ARG A 882 31.62 -16.84 10.97
CA ARG A 882 31.52 -17.18 9.55
C ARG A 882 30.20 -17.88 9.20
N GLU A 883 29.12 -17.38 9.78
CA GLU A 883 27.77 -17.93 9.68
C GLU A 883 26.78 -16.87 9.17
N MET A 884 25.84 -17.29 8.35
CA MET A 884 24.66 -16.53 7.94
C MET A 884 23.39 -17.30 8.25
N VAL A 885 22.37 -16.59 8.75
CA VAL A 885 21.05 -17.14 9.08
C VAL A 885 19.98 -16.41 8.26
N ILE A 886 19.14 -17.18 7.58
CA ILE A 886 17.96 -16.67 6.84
C ILE A 886 16.70 -17.27 7.48
N LEU A 887 15.79 -16.39 7.90
CA LEU A 887 14.49 -16.71 8.49
C LEU A 887 13.40 -15.82 7.85
N GLY A 888 12.20 -16.36 7.65
CA GLY A 888 11.01 -15.63 7.22
C GLY A 888 11.11 -14.95 5.85
N THR A 889 11.88 -15.53 4.93
CA THR A 889 11.93 -15.15 3.51
C THR A 889 12.42 -16.35 2.69
N GLU A 890 11.72 -16.69 1.62
CA GLU A 890 12.11 -17.77 0.70
C GLU A 890 12.68 -17.24 -0.63
N TYR A 891 12.96 -15.93 -0.70
CA TYR A 891 13.62 -15.30 -1.84
C TYR A 891 15.06 -15.79 -1.99
N ALA A 892 15.38 -16.51 -3.07
CA ALA A 892 16.69 -17.15 -3.19
C ALA A 892 17.84 -16.14 -3.33
N GLY A 893 17.55 -14.95 -3.88
CA GLY A 893 18.50 -13.85 -4.02
C GLY A 893 19.10 -13.32 -2.70
N GLU A 894 18.52 -13.64 -1.53
CA GLU A 894 19.17 -13.34 -0.24
C GLU A 894 20.43 -14.19 -0.02
N MET A 895 20.45 -15.46 -0.46
CA MET A 895 21.65 -16.29 -0.35
C MET A 895 22.79 -15.76 -1.23
N LYS A 896 22.48 -15.40 -2.50
CA LYS A 896 23.43 -14.73 -3.42
C LYS A 896 24.00 -13.47 -2.78
N LYS A 897 23.15 -12.51 -2.41
CA LYS A 897 23.61 -11.21 -1.88
C LYS A 897 24.15 -11.27 -0.45
N GLY A 898 23.91 -12.37 0.27
CA GLY A 898 24.64 -12.75 1.48
C GLY A 898 26.11 -13.07 1.18
N VAL A 899 26.37 -14.01 0.26
CA VAL A 899 27.74 -14.31 -0.21
C VAL A 899 28.42 -13.05 -0.75
N PHE A 900 27.71 -12.23 -1.54
CA PHE A 900 28.25 -10.98 -2.05
C PHE A 900 28.65 -9.98 -0.95
N SER A 901 27.84 -9.86 0.11
CA SER A 901 28.18 -9.05 1.28
C SER A 901 29.43 -9.57 2.00
N VAL A 902 29.64 -10.89 2.03
CA VAL A 902 30.86 -11.51 2.58
C VAL A 902 32.08 -11.21 1.70
N MET A 903 31.96 -11.27 0.37
CA MET A 903 33.04 -10.89 -0.55
C MET A 903 33.37 -9.39 -0.45
N HIS A 904 32.35 -8.52 -0.35
CA HIS A 904 32.54 -7.08 -0.13
C HIS A 904 33.25 -6.73 1.19
N TYR A 905 33.27 -7.63 2.18
CA TYR A 905 34.03 -7.48 3.42
C TYR A 905 35.43 -8.12 3.36
N LEU A 906 35.53 -9.37 2.94
CA LEU A 906 36.79 -10.14 3.01
C LEU A 906 37.81 -9.72 1.95
N MET A 907 37.34 -9.29 0.79
CA MET A 907 38.20 -9.07 -0.38
C MET A 907 39.05 -7.78 -0.23
N PRO A 908 38.53 -6.66 0.31
CA PRO A 908 39.30 -5.40 0.37
C PRO A 908 40.37 -5.10 1.48
N LYS A 909 40.52 -5.68 2.67
CA LYS A 909 40.45 -7.07 3.11
C LYS A 909 41.80 -7.74 2.77
N ALA A 910 41.78 -8.55 1.73
CA ALA A 910 42.93 -9.22 1.13
C ALA A 910 43.55 -8.47 -0.08
N GLY A 911 43.22 -7.19 -0.27
CA GLY A 911 43.72 -6.35 -1.38
C GLY A 911 42.94 -6.44 -2.69
N ALA A 912 41.96 -7.35 -2.81
CA ALA A 912 41.12 -7.47 -4.00
C ALA A 912 39.89 -6.56 -3.92
N LEU A 913 39.62 -5.82 -5.00
CA LEU A 913 38.50 -4.89 -5.10
C LEU A 913 37.22 -5.63 -5.51
N SER A 914 36.29 -5.82 -4.57
CA SER A 914 34.94 -6.38 -4.82
C SER A 914 34.00 -5.36 -5.47
N LEU A 915 33.29 -5.76 -6.54
CA LEU A 915 32.58 -4.88 -7.46
C LEU A 915 31.19 -5.42 -7.86
N HIS A 916 30.20 -4.52 -7.93
CA HIS A 916 28.84 -4.81 -8.39
C HIS A 916 28.68 -4.46 -9.88
N SER A 917 29.29 -5.26 -10.74
CA SER A 917 29.40 -5.03 -12.19
C SER A 917 29.15 -6.31 -12.98
N SER A 918 28.70 -6.22 -14.23
CA SER A 918 28.97 -7.28 -15.21
C SER A 918 30.35 -7.08 -15.83
N ALA A 919 30.89 -8.12 -16.46
CA ALA A 919 32.18 -8.04 -17.15
C ALA A 919 32.21 -8.93 -18.40
N ASN A 920 32.83 -8.44 -19.48
CA ASN A 920 33.07 -9.23 -20.69
C ASN A 920 34.46 -8.95 -21.31
N MET A 921 34.91 -9.89 -22.14
CA MET A 921 36.25 -9.93 -22.72
C MET A 921 36.21 -9.98 -24.25
N GLY A 922 36.95 -9.09 -24.93
CA GLY A 922 37.07 -9.09 -26.38
C GLY A 922 37.99 -10.21 -26.91
N PRO A 923 37.99 -10.46 -28.24
CA PRO A 923 38.88 -11.45 -28.88
C PRO A 923 40.36 -11.04 -28.81
N ASP A 924 40.64 -9.78 -28.51
CA ASP A 924 41.96 -9.20 -28.21
C ASP A 924 42.36 -9.36 -26.72
N ASN A 925 41.51 -10.00 -25.91
CA ASN A 925 41.53 -10.04 -24.45
C ASN A 925 41.26 -8.70 -23.76
N SER A 926 40.71 -7.70 -24.45
CA SER A 926 40.29 -6.45 -23.80
C SER A 926 39.19 -6.72 -22.78
N VAL A 927 39.32 -6.28 -21.53
CA VAL A 927 38.28 -6.47 -20.50
C VAL A 927 37.51 -5.17 -20.25
N THR A 928 36.19 -5.28 -20.22
CA THR A 928 35.28 -4.16 -19.91
C THR A 928 34.42 -4.50 -18.70
N LEU A 929 34.42 -3.65 -17.69
CA LEU A 929 33.52 -3.69 -16.54
C LEU A 929 32.32 -2.76 -16.77
N PHE A 930 31.10 -3.22 -16.48
CA PHE A 930 29.88 -2.41 -16.58
C PHE A 930 29.21 -2.29 -15.22
N PHE A 931 29.21 -1.09 -14.65
CA PHE A 931 28.48 -0.71 -13.44
C PHE A 931 27.12 -0.15 -13.80
N GLY A 932 26.10 -0.46 -13.01
CA GLY A 932 24.76 0.06 -13.25
C GLY A 932 23.72 -0.59 -12.34
N LEU A 933 22.66 0.17 -12.06
CA LEU A 933 21.49 -0.32 -11.32
C LEU A 933 20.54 -1.10 -12.25
N SER A 934 19.59 -1.84 -11.68
CA SER A 934 18.62 -2.60 -12.49
C SER A 934 17.83 -1.67 -13.43
N GLY A 935 17.72 -2.01 -14.71
CA GLY A 935 17.08 -1.17 -15.74
C GLY A 935 18.00 -0.21 -16.50
N THR A 936 19.26 -0.04 -16.08
CA THR A 936 20.26 0.81 -16.77
C THR A 936 20.90 0.16 -18.01
N GLY A 937 20.60 -1.12 -18.28
CA GLY A 937 21.12 -1.87 -19.43
C GLY A 937 22.32 -2.79 -19.13
N LYS A 938 22.81 -2.86 -17.88
CA LYS A 938 24.01 -3.63 -17.47
C LYS A 938 24.11 -5.02 -18.13
N THR A 939 23.10 -5.86 -17.96
CA THR A 939 23.06 -7.24 -18.49
C THR A 939 23.07 -7.25 -20.02
N THR A 940 22.13 -6.55 -20.65
CA THR A 940 21.94 -6.42 -22.10
C THR A 940 23.15 -5.86 -22.86
N LEU A 941 23.99 -5.06 -22.19
CA LEU A 941 25.21 -4.46 -22.76
C LEU A 941 26.46 -5.31 -22.50
N SER A 942 26.48 -6.14 -21.45
CA SER A 942 27.50 -7.20 -21.31
C SER A 942 27.22 -8.43 -22.18
N ALA A 943 25.95 -8.69 -22.50
CA ALA A 943 25.50 -9.66 -23.50
C ALA A 943 25.76 -9.12 -24.92
N ASP A 944 27.04 -9.14 -25.28
CA ASP A 944 27.55 -8.80 -26.60
C ASP A 944 27.96 -10.11 -27.30
N PRO A 945 27.35 -10.47 -28.45
CA PRO A 945 27.69 -11.71 -29.15
C PRO A 945 29.16 -11.75 -29.65
N HIS A 946 29.86 -10.61 -29.68
CA HIS A 946 31.26 -10.50 -30.08
C HIS A 946 32.26 -10.55 -28.92
N ARG A 947 31.79 -10.60 -27.66
CA ARG A 947 32.65 -10.57 -26.46
C ARG A 947 32.25 -11.67 -25.48
N GLN A 948 33.22 -12.35 -24.87
CA GLN A 948 32.95 -13.46 -23.96
C GLN A 948 32.50 -12.96 -22.59
N LEU A 949 31.34 -13.43 -22.09
CA LEU A 949 30.82 -13.03 -20.78
C LEU A 949 31.66 -13.64 -19.65
N ILE A 950 32.23 -12.82 -18.78
CA ILE A 950 32.90 -13.27 -17.54
C ILE A 950 31.84 -13.45 -16.42
N GLY A 951 30.86 -12.55 -16.34
CA GLY A 951 29.74 -12.64 -15.40
C GLY A 951 28.74 -11.48 -15.53
N ASP A 952 27.54 -11.64 -14.96
CA ASP A 952 26.41 -10.69 -15.09
C ASP A 952 26.26 -9.67 -13.95
N ASP A 953 26.81 -9.94 -12.75
CA ASP A 953 26.42 -9.16 -11.56
C ASP A 953 27.53 -8.88 -10.52
N GLU A 954 28.47 -9.79 -10.28
CA GLU A 954 29.40 -9.74 -9.12
C GLU A 954 30.84 -10.15 -9.48
N HIS A 955 31.81 -9.25 -9.29
CA HIS A 955 33.21 -9.47 -9.68
C HIS A 955 34.21 -9.01 -8.61
N CYS A 956 35.46 -9.44 -8.75
CA CYS A 956 36.60 -8.91 -8.04
C CYS A 956 37.74 -8.56 -9.01
N TRP A 957 38.45 -7.46 -8.75
CA TRP A 957 39.69 -7.07 -9.43
C TRP A 957 40.86 -7.19 -8.45
N ASP A 958 41.80 -8.09 -8.76
CA ASP A 958 42.97 -8.37 -7.93
C ASP A 958 44.28 -7.93 -8.61
N ASP A 959 45.41 -8.53 -8.22
CA ASP A 959 46.73 -8.25 -8.78
C ASP A 959 47.05 -9.03 -10.07
N GLN A 960 46.12 -9.83 -10.59
CA GLN A 960 46.26 -10.62 -11.82
C GLN A 960 45.20 -10.26 -12.88
N GLY A 961 44.02 -9.81 -12.48
CA GLY A 961 42.95 -9.44 -13.42
C GLY A 961 41.58 -9.30 -12.77
N VAL A 962 40.55 -9.68 -13.51
CA VAL A 962 39.15 -9.75 -13.03
C VAL A 962 38.73 -11.21 -12.92
N PHE A 963 38.11 -11.58 -11.80
CA PHE A 963 37.41 -12.85 -11.66
C PHE A 963 35.95 -12.64 -11.24
N ASN A 964 35.05 -13.48 -11.75
CA ASN A 964 33.66 -13.55 -11.32
C ASN A 964 33.58 -14.13 -9.90
N ILE A 965 32.61 -13.70 -9.09
CA ILE A 965 32.31 -14.31 -7.79
C ILE A 965 31.48 -15.59 -7.93
N GLU A 966 30.70 -15.72 -9.01
CA GLU A 966 29.58 -16.64 -9.15
C GLU A 966 29.81 -17.75 -10.20
N GLY A 967 29.15 -18.90 -10.02
CA GLY A 967 29.13 -20.03 -10.95
C GLY A 967 27.96 -20.03 -11.95
N GLY A 968 27.19 -18.95 -12.00
CA GLY A 968 25.96 -18.79 -12.75
C GLY A 968 25.44 -17.36 -12.76
N CYS A 969 24.34 -17.13 -13.50
CA CYS A 969 23.69 -15.82 -13.63
C CYS A 969 22.31 -15.82 -12.95
N TYR A 970 21.84 -14.64 -12.56
CA TYR A 970 20.52 -14.47 -11.91
C TYR A 970 19.72 -13.34 -12.58
N ALA A 971 19.53 -13.50 -13.90
CA ALA A 971 18.86 -12.54 -14.77
C ALA A 971 17.42 -12.24 -14.33
N LYS A 972 16.93 -11.05 -14.70
CA LYS A 972 15.49 -10.78 -14.71
C LYS A 972 14.82 -11.58 -15.84
N ALA A 973 13.57 -12.00 -15.62
CA ALA A 973 12.76 -12.68 -16.61
C ALA A 973 11.60 -11.84 -17.15
N ILE A 974 11.33 -10.65 -16.57
CA ILE A 974 10.29 -9.72 -17.03
C ILE A 974 10.62 -9.19 -18.45
N ASP A 975 9.62 -9.21 -19.33
CA ASP A 975 9.68 -8.79 -20.74
C ASP A 975 10.73 -9.53 -21.60
N LEU A 976 11.24 -10.67 -21.12
CA LEU A 976 12.30 -11.43 -21.79
C LEU A 976 11.80 -12.07 -23.09
N SER A 977 12.37 -11.64 -24.22
CA SER A 977 12.08 -12.19 -25.54
C SER A 977 13.36 -12.64 -26.26
N ARG A 978 13.26 -13.71 -27.06
CA ARG A 978 14.40 -14.34 -27.74
C ARG A 978 15.01 -13.44 -28.82
N GLU A 979 14.23 -12.51 -29.35
CA GLU A 979 14.62 -11.53 -30.35
C GLU A 979 15.49 -10.40 -29.77
N GLN A 980 15.42 -10.18 -28.45
CA GLN A 980 16.11 -9.09 -27.75
C GLN A 980 17.33 -9.58 -26.98
N GLU A 981 17.22 -10.70 -26.26
CA GLU A 981 18.30 -11.27 -25.43
C GLU A 981 18.40 -12.80 -25.63
N PRO A 982 18.77 -13.28 -26.84
CA PRO A 982 18.72 -14.69 -27.21
C PRO A 982 19.59 -15.59 -26.32
N GLU A 983 20.77 -15.14 -25.89
CA GLU A 983 21.67 -15.91 -25.03
C GLU A 983 21.04 -16.18 -23.66
N ILE A 984 20.28 -15.22 -23.12
CA ILE A 984 19.57 -15.33 -21.84
C ILE A 984 18.35 -16.25 -22.00
N PHE A 985 17.61 -16.09 -23.09
CA PHE A 985 16.44 -16.92 -23.39
C PHE A 985 16.81 -18.39 -23.58
N ASP A 986 17.84 -18.69 -24.38
CA ASP A 986 18.29 -20.05 -24.68
C ASP A 986 19.00 -20.74 -23.49
N ALA A 987 19.42 -19.97 -22.48
CA ALA A 987 19.91 -20.49 -21.21
C ALA A 987 18.78 -20.98 -20.28
N ILE A 988 17.51 -20.63 -20.53
CA ILE A 988 16.37 -21.07 -19.71
C ILE A 988 15.91 -22.45 -20.17
N ARG A 989 16.59 -23.49 -19.66
CA ARG A 989 16.37 -24.90 -20.02
C ARG A 989 16.49 -25.83 -18.80
N PHE A 990 16.46 -27.14 -19.01
CA PHE A 990 16.69 -28.11 -17.93
C PHE A 990 17.99 -27.83 -17.14
N GLY A 991 17.89 -27.83 -15.81
CA GLY A 991 18.93 -27.40 -14.87
C GLY A 991 18.78 -25.94 -14.40
N SER A 992 18.03 -25.11 -15.12
CA SER A 992 17.72 -23.72 -14.73
C SER A 992 16.52 -23.65 -13.78
N VAL A 993 16.38 -22.53 -13.07
CA VAL A 993 15.20 -22.22 -12.24
C VAL A 993 14.57 -20.90 -12.68
N LEU A 994 13.25 -20.88 -12.78
CA LEU A 994 12.42 -19.69 -12.92
C LEU A 994 11.71 -19.40 -11.59
N GLU A 995 11.94 -18.22 -11.03
CA GLU A 995 11.39 -17.80 -9.73
C GLU A 995 10.30 -16.75 -9.93
N ASN A 996 9.11 -17.05 -9.39
CA ASN A 996 7.90 -16.22 -9.40
C ASN A 996 7.32 -15.86 -10.79
N VAL A 997 7.66 -16.60 -11.85
CA VAL A 997 7.03 -16.44 -13.18
C VAL A 997 5.59 -16.99 -13.19
N VAL A 998 4.77 -16.48 -14.10
CA VAL A 998 3.45 -17.07 -14.45
C VAL A 998 3.61 -17.93 -15.70
N PHE A 999 2.77 -18.96 -15.83
CA PHE A 999 2.83 -19.93 -16.93
C PHE A 999 1.44 -20.54 -17.17
N ASP A 1000 1.21 -21.07 -18.37
CA ASP A 1000 -0.01 -21.84 -18.68
C ASP A 1000 0.07 -23.25 -18.08
N ASP A 1001 -0.98 -23.67 -17.38
CA ASP A 1001 -1.02 -24.96 -16.66
C ASP A 1001 -1.16 -26.19 -17.60
N GLN A 1002 -1.44 -26.00 -18.88
CA GLN A 1002 -1.54 -27.07 -19.88
C GLN A 1002 -0.31 -27.12 -20.80
N THR A 1003 0.09 -26.01 -21.41
CA THR A 1003 1.25 -25.96 -22.33
C THR A 1003 2.59 -25.86 -21.61
N ARG A 1004 2.59 -25.38 -20.35
CA ARG A 1004 3.77 -25.04 -19.55
C ARG A 1004 4.63 -23.92 -20.12
N GLU A 1005 4.12 -23.20 -21.12
CA GLU A 1005 4.76 -21.99 -21.63
C GLU A 1005 4.68 -20.87 -20.58
N VAL A 1006 5.75 -20.09 -20.49
CA VAL A 1006 5.93 -19.06 -19.46
C VAL A 1006 5.56 -17.71 -20.04
N ASP A 1007 4.66 -16.98 -19.37
CA ASP A 1007 4.38 -15.60 -19.70
C ASP A 1007 5.41 -14.71 -19.00
N TYR A 1008 6.35 -14.17 -19.79
CA TYR A 1008 7.39 -13.27 -19.31
C TYR A 1008 6.89 -11.82 -19.14
N HIS A 1009 5.70 -11.48 -19.64
CA HIS A 1009 5.06 -10.18 -19.47
C HIS A 1009 4.10 -10.13 -18.27
N ASP A 1010 3.58 -11.27 -17.81
CA ASP A 1010 2.70 -11.31 -16.63
C ASP A 1010 3.50 -11.09 -15.32
N VAL A 1011 3.24 -9.93 -14.71
CA VAL A 1011 3.83 -9.47 -13.45
C VAL A 1011 2.88 -9.56 -12.25
N SER A 1012 1.76 -10.28 -12.36
CA SER A 1012 0.73 -10.42 -11.32
C SER A 1012 1.25 -11.02 -10.01
N LEU A 1013 2.32 -11.81 -10.06
CA LEU A 1013 3.07 -12.27 -8.88
C LEU A 1013 4.12 -11.24 -8.43
N THR A 1014 4.87 -10.65 -9.36
CA THR A 1014 5.92 -9.64 -9.10
C THR A 1014 6.48 -9.05 -10.40
N GLN A 1015 7.01 -7.82 -10.36
CA GLN A 1015 7.89 -7.26 -11.41
C GLN A 1015 9.35 -7.73 -11.30
N ASN A 1016 9.69 -8.53 -10.28
CA ASN A 1016 11.01 -9.12 -10.06
C ASN A 1016 10.99 -10.64 -10.33
N THR A 1017 10.40 -11.04 -11.46
CA THR A 1017 10.53 -12.40 -11.99
C THR A 1017 11.99 -12.66 -12.38
N ARG A 1018 12.47 -13.89 -12.20
CA ARG A 1018 13.90 -14.22 -12.32
C ARG A 1018 14.17 -15.54 -13.02
N ALA A 1019 15.29 -15.60 -13.70
CA ALA A 1019 15.91 -16.81 -14.23
C ALA A 1019 17.28 -17.02 -13.57
N CYS A 1020 17.52 -18.23 -13.06
CA CYS A 1020 18.76 -18.67 -12.43
C CYS A 1020 19.32 -19.87 -13.19
N TYR A 1021 20.51 -19.74 -13.78
CA TYR A 1021 21.13 -20.79 -14.59
C TYR A 1021 22.66 -20.80 -14.42
N PRO A 1022 23.32 -21.96 -14.56
CA PRO A 1022 24.78 -22.05 -14.49
C PRO A 1022 25.43 -21.31 -15.66
N ILE A 1023 26.64 -20.78 -15.47
CA ILE A 1023 27.29 -19.87 -16.43
C ILE A 1023 27.55 -20.52 -17.79
N GLU A 1024 27.79 -21.84 -17.80
CA GLU A 1024 28.00 -22.68 -18.99
C GLU A 1024 26.72 -22.85 -19.86
N TYR A 1025 25.59 -22.24 -19.49
CA TYR A 1025 24.40 -22.19 -20.34
C TYR A 1025 24.39 -20.96 -21.26
N ILE A 1026 25.18 -19.92 -20.95
CA ILE A 1026 25.49 -18.82 -21.87
C ILE A 1026 26.56 -19.30 -22.87
N SER A 1027 26.21 -19.33 -24.16
CA SER A 1027 27.02 -19.95 -25.21
C SER A 1027 28.38 -19.27 -25.47
N ASN A 1028 28.49 -17.97 -25.20
CA ASN A 1028 29.72 -17.19 -25.30
C ASN A 1028 30.44 -16.99 -23.95
N ALA A 1029 30.08 -17.71 -22.89
CA ALA A 1029 30.68 -17.54 -21.57
C ALA A 1029 32.19 -17.87 -21.56
N ARG A 1030 32.95 -17.02 -20.86
CA ARG A 1030 34.37 -17.25 -20.55
C ARG A 1030 34.46 -18.21 -19.37
N VAL A 1031 34.84 -19.47 -19.62
CA VAL A 1031 35.10 -20.48 -18.57
C VAL A 1031 36.57 -20.91 -18.64
N PRO A 1032 37.33 -20.92 -17.52
CA PRO A 1032 36.97 -20.38 -16.20
C PRO A 1032 36.73 -18.86 -16.27
N CYS A 1033 35.87 -18.34 -15.38
CA CYS A 1033 35.40 -16.95 -15.40
C CYS A 1033 36.44 -15.96 -14.84
N VAL A 1034 37.59 -15.89 -15.52
CA VAL A 1034 38.73 -15.03 -15.24
C VAL A 1034 39.22 -14.39 -16.54
N GLY A 1035 39.50 -13.09 -16.48
CA GLY A 1035 40.15 -12.31 -17.54
C GLY A 1035 41.28 -11.43 -16.96
N PRO A 1036 42.09 -10.78 -17.83
CA PRO A 1036 43.12 -9.84 -17.40
C PRO A 1036 42.53 -8.56 -16.77
N HIS A 1037 43.39 -7.59 -16.44
CA HIS A 1037 42.94 -6.29 -15.93
C HIS A 1037 42.01 -5.57 -16.93
N PRO A 1038 40.98 -4.83 -16.46
CA PRO A 1038 40.13 -4.00 -17.30
C PRO A 1038 40.92 -2.97 -18.12
N ASN A 1039 40.55 -2.84 -19.39
CA ASN A 1039 40.90 -1.69 -20.23
C ASN A 1039 39.86 -0.58 -20.08
N ASN A 1040 38.59 -0.95 -19.88
CA ASN A 1040 37.47 -0.03 -19.82
C ASN A 1040 36.59 -0.27 -18.59
N ILE A 1041 36.12 0.82 -18.00
CA ILE A 1041 35.18 0.86 -16.87
C ILE A 1041 34.01 1.74 -17.30
N ILE A 1042 32.84 1.15 -17.47
CA ILE A 1042 31.64 1.83 -17.96
C ILE A 1042 30.65 1.97 -16.80
N MET A 1043 30.23 3.20 -16.50
CA MET A 1043 29.20 3.53 -15.53
C MET A 1043 27.92 3.89 -16.28
N LEU A 1044 26.87 3.10 -16.11
CA LEU A 1044 25.58 3.25 -16.78
C LEU A 1044 24.61 4.03 -15.88
N SER A 1045 24.16 5.20 -16.35
CA SER A 1045 23.16 6.04 -15.67
C SER A 1045 21.94 6.22 -16.58
N CYS A 1046 20.74 5.89 -16.09
CA CYS A 1046 19.51 6.21 -16.81
C CYS A 1046 19.05 7.62 -16.41
N ASP A 1047 19.58 8.67 -17.06
CA ASP A 1047 19.23 10.05 -16.71
C ASP A 1047 17.88 10.48 -17.32
N ALA A 1048 16.83 10.55 -16.51
CA ALA A 1048 15.51 11.00 -16.93
C ALA A 1048 15.33 12.53 -16.86
N PHE A 1049 16.34 13.28 -16.38
CA PHE A 1049 16.40 14.74 -16.53
C PHE A 1049 16.88 15.16 -17.93
N GLY A 1050 17.54 14.27 -18.67
CA GLY A 1050 17.93 14.47 -20.07
C GLY A 1050 19.10 15.43 -20.26
N VAL A 1051 19.96 15.58 -19.24
CA VAL A 1051 21.04 16.57 -19.21
C VAL A 1051 22.45 15.97 -19.28
N LEU A 1052 22.63 14.71 -18.88
CA LEU A 1052 23.91 14.00 -19.01
C LEU A 1052 24.23 13.67 -20.48
N PRO A 1053 25.49 13.80 -20.93
CA PRO A 1053 25.91 13.42 -22.28
C PRO A 1053 25.72 11.90 -22.51
N PRO A 1054 25.46 11.45 -23.75
CA PRO A 1054 25.40 10.03 -24.08
C PRO A 1054 26.67 9.27 -23.66
N VAL A 1055 27.83 9.93 -23.74
CA VAL A 1055 29.11 9.42 -23.24
C VAL A 1055 30.03 10.56 -22.80
N VAL A 1056 30.79 10.35 -21.72
CA VAL A 1056 31.93 11.17 -21.32
C VAL A 1056 33.03 10.29 -20.73
N LYS A 1057 34.30 10.63 -21.01
CA LYS A 1057 35.48 10.03 -20.39
C LYS A 1057 35.78 10.69 -19.04
N LEU A 1058 35.92 9.90 -17.98
CA LEU A 1058 36.18 10.36 -16.62
C LEU A 1058 37.68 10.31 -16.30
N THR A 1059 38.18 11.26 -15.52
CA THR A 1059 39.46 11.10 -14.80
C THR A 1059 39.29 10.07 -13.65
N PRO A 1060 40.36 9.54 -13.05
CA PRO A 1060 40.25 8.67 -11.87
C PRO A 1060 39.51 9.33 -10.69
N GLU A 1061 39.64 10.65 -10.54
CA GLU A 1061 39.02 11.43 -9.46
C GLU A 1061 37.52 11.63 -9.74
N MET A 1062 37.15 11.92 -10.98
CA MET A 1062 35.75 11.89 -11.42
C MET A 1062 35.15 10.48 -11.27
N ALA A 1063 35.91 9.44 -11.63
CA ALA A 1063 35.47 8.06 -11.46
C ALA A 1063 35.17 7.74 -9.98
N MET A 1064 35.99 8.20 -9.03
CA MET A 1064 35.65 8.11 -7.60
C MET A 1064 34.34 8.84 -7.27
N TYR A 1065 34.17 10.08 -7.72
CA TYR A 1065 32.98 10.88 -7.43
C TYR A 1065 31.68 10.24 -7.96
N TYR A 1066 31.67 9.85 -9.25
CA TYR A 1066 30.48 9.25 -9.88
C TYR A 1066 30.25 7.81 -9.44
N PHE A 1067 31.28 7.06 -9.04
CA PHE A 1067 31.14 5.74 -8.41
C PHE A 1067 30.52 5.84 -7.00
N ILE A 1068 31.01 6.74 -6.13
CA ILE A 1068 30.41 6.96 -4.79
C ILE A 1068 28.99 7.54 -4.91
N SER A 1069 28.72 8.36 -5.94
CA SER A 1069 27.37 8.86 -6.20
C SER A 1069 26.43 7.74 -6.67
N GLY A 1070 26.86 6.90 -7.62
CA GLY A 1070 26.08 5.79 -8.18
C GLY A 1070 24.70 6.21 -8.67
N TYR A 1071 24.67 7.25 -9.52
CA TYR A 1071 23.46 7.92 -9.96
C TYR A 1071 22.68 7.15 -11.04
N THR A 1072 21.36 7.19 -10.93
CA THR A 1072 20.38 7.00 -12.01
C THR A 1072 19.13 7.83 -11.69
N ALA A 1073 18.23 8.05 -12.64
CA ALA A 1073 16.88 8.48 -12.33
C ALA A 1073 15.90 7.29 -12.32
N LYS A 1074 14.82 7.43 -11.55
CA LYS A 1074 13.56 6.73 -11.79
C LYS A 1074 12.70 7.54 -12.75
N VAL A 1075 11.81 6.85 -13.45
CA VAL A 1075 10.98 7.41 -14.53
C VAL A 1075 9.56 7.61 -14.02
N ALA A 1076 8.96 8.77 -14.32
CA ALA A 1076 7.58 9.03 -13.92
C ALA A 1076 6.62 7.97 -14.51
N GLY A 1077 5.64 7.55 -13.71
CA GLY A 1077 4.68 6.50 -14.05
C GLY A 1077 5.19 5.06 -13.96
N THR A 1078 6.50 4.81 -13.77
CA THR A 1078 7.04 3.43 -13.66
C THR A 1078 6.96 2.83 -12.24
N GLU A 1079 6.86 3.68 -11.21
CA GLU A 1079 6.61 3.29 -9.83
C GLU A 1079 5.44 4.09 -9.23
N VAL A 1080 4.73 3.52 -8.26
CA VAL A 1080 3.58 4.16 -7.61
C VAL A 1080 4.03 5.40 -6.84
N GLY A 1081 3.45 6.56 -7.17
CA GLY A 1081 3.74 7.86 -6.53
C GLY A 1081 4.72 8.76 -7.30
N ILE A 1082 5.40 8.26 -8.32
CA ILE A 1082 6.40 9.05 -9.08
C ILE A 1082 5.74 9.73 -10.28
N THR A 1083 5.48 11.04 -10.16
CA THR A 1083 4.89 11.90 -11.21
C THR A 1083 5.90 12.74 -11.99
N GLU A 1084 7.10 12.97 -11.42
CA GLU A 1084 8.25 13.61 -12.08
C GLU A 1084 9.50 12.69 -11.96
N PRO A 1085 10.53 12.84 -12.82
CA PRO A 1085 11.82 12.17 -12.65
C PRO A 1085 12.43 12.33 -11.25
N GLU A 1086 12.67 11.22 -10.57
CA GLU A 1086 13.28 11.17 -9.23
C GLU A 1086 14.76 10.73 -9.32
N ALA A 1087 15.68 11.54 -8.82
CA ALA A 1087 17.10 11.19 -8.77
C ALA A 1087 17.39 10.15 -7.68
N THR A 1088 17.84 8.96 -8.09
CA THR A 1088 18.23 7.85 -7.21
C THR A 1088 19.75 7.71 -7.16
N PHE A 1089 20.30 7.68 -5.95
CA PHE A 1089 21.73 7.52 -5.70
C PHE A 1089 21.97 6.26 -4.88
N SER A 1090 22.87 5.39 -5.35
CA SER A 1090 23.22 4.11 -4.71
C SER A 1090 24.72 3.91 -4.77
N ALA A 1091 25.41 4.18 -3.65
CA ALA A 1091 26.88 4.21 -3.61
C ALA A 1091 27.54 2.95 -4.20
N CYS A 1092 28.60 3.16 -4.99
CA CYS A 1092 29.30 2.13 -5.75
C CYS A 1092 28.40 1.32 -6.71
N PHE A 1093 27.26 1.89 -7.12
CA PHE A 1093 26.15 1.22 -7.81
C PHE A 1093 25.58 -0.01 -7.05
N GLY A 1094 25.80 -0.07 -5.73
CA GLY A 1094 25.60 -1.29 -4.91
C GLY A 1094 25.31 -1.06 -3.43
N ASP A 1095 24.79 0.12 -3.04
CA ASP A 1095 24.57 0.57 -1.64
C ASP A 1095 24.13 -0.54 -0.66
N PRO A 1096 23.12 -1.39 -0.94
CA PRO A 1096 22.65 -2.40 0.01
C PRO A 1096 23.64 -3.54 0.33
N PHE A 1097 24.73 -3.65 -0.43
CA PHE A 1097 25.70 -4.74 -0.36
C PHE A 1097 27.06 -4.31 0.21
N LEU A 1098 27.34 -3.00 0.22
CA LEU A 1098 28.56 -2.45 0.79
C LEU A 1098 28.65 -2.75 2.29
N VAL A 1099 29.81 -3.24 2.74
CA VAL A 1099 30.08 -3.48 4.17
C VAL A 1099 31.06 -2.45 4.73
N LEU A 1100 32.06 -2.03 3.94
CA LEU A 1100 32.99 -0.95 4.27
C LEU A 1100 32.45 0.40 3.78
N HIS A 1101 33.12 1.49 4.15
CA HIS A 1101 32.76 2.83 3.70
C HIS A 1101 32.96 3.00 2.16
N PRO A 1102 32.06 3.66 1.42
CA PRO A 1102 32.15 3.77 -0.05
C PRO A 1102 33.47 4.32 -0.59
N THR A 1103 34.12 5.23 0.14
CA THR A 1103 35.42 5.78 -0.26
C THR A 1103 36.49 4.69 -0.41
N ARG A 1104 36.48 3.64 0.43
CA ARG A 1104 37.48 2.57 0.35
C ARG A 1104 37.44 1.81 -0.97
N TYR A 1105 36.24 1.52 -1.48
CA TYR A 1105 36.08 0.87 -2.79
C TYR A 1105 36.44 1.82 -3.94
N ALA A 1106 36.17 3.13 -3.80
CA ALA A 1106 36.49 4.14 -4.80
C ALA A 1106 38.00 4.44 -4.90
N GLU A 1107 38.68 4.54 -3.75
CA GLU A 1107 40.14 4.72 -3.66
C GLU A 1107 40.87 3.54 -4.33
N MET A 1108 40.48 2.31 -4.02
CA MET A 1108 41.01 1.10 -4.66
C MET A 1108 40.69 1.06 -6.17
N LEU A 1109 39.52 1.54 -6.60
CA LEU A 1109 39.16 1.63 -8.03
C LEU A 1109 40.09 2.60 -8.77
N ALA A 1110 40.31 3.79 -8.21
CA ALA A 1110 41.21 4.79 -8.79
C ALA A 1110 42.68 4.35 -8.77
N GLU A 1111 43.13 3.66 -7.73
CA GLU A 1111 44.46 3.06 -7.65
C GLU A 1111 44.67 2.03 -8.78
N LYS A 1112 43.76 1.06 -8.90
CA LYS A 1112 43.79 0.03 -9.95
C LYS A 1112 43.68 0.64 -11.35
N MET A 1113 42.83 1.66 -11.55
CA MET A 1113 42.78 2.45 -12.79
C MET A 1113 44.14 3.08 -13.14
N ARG A 1114 44.79 3.74 -12.17
CA ARG A 1114 46.09 4.42 -12.36
C ARG A 1114 47.22 3.42 -12.64
N GLN A 1115 47.26 2.29 -11.93
CA GLN A 1115 48.25 1.21 -12.15
C GLN A 1115 48.12 0.59 -13.55
N HIS A 1116 46.91 0.19 -13.94
CA HIS A 1116 46.67 -0.59 -15.15
C HIS A 1116 46.27 0.24 -16.38
N LYS A 1117 46.16 1.57 -16.23
CA LYS A 1117 45.75 2.54 -17.25
C LYS A 1117 44.33 2.26 -17.82
N ALA A 1118 43.43 1.80 -16.95
CA ALA A 1118 42.04 1.54 -17.33
C ALA A 1118 41.28 2.86 -17.51
N GLU A 1119 40.53 2.98 -18.61
CA GLU A 1119 39.77 4.19 -18.93
C GLU A 1119 38.35 4.11 -18.38
N ALA A 1120 37.92 5.13 -17.63
CA ALA A 1120 36.58 5.22 -17.09
C ALA A 1120 35.66 6.08 -17.95
N TRP A 1121 34.40 5.66 -18.06
CA TRP A 1121 33.38 6.25 -18.92
C TRP A 1121 32.06 6.33 -18.17
N LEU A 1122 31.34 7.45 -18.30
CA LEU A 1122 29.93 7.57 -17.89
C LEU A 1122 29.07 7.60 -19.15
N ILE A 1123 28.10 6.69 -19.24
CA ILE A 1123 27.17 6.57 -20.38
C ILE A 1123 25.75 6.83 -19.88
N ASN A 1124 25.05 7.73 -20.58
CA ASN A 1124 23.63 7.97 -20.38
C ASN A 1124 22.79 6.94 -21.18
N THR A 1125 21.98 6.13 -20.49
CA THR A 1125 21.02 5.17 -21.06
C THR A 1125 19.55 5.59 -20.81
N GLY A 1126 19.36 6.84 -20.40
CA GLY A 1126 18.10 7.52 -20.18
C GLY A 1126 17.73 8.42 -21.37
N TRP A 1127 17.44 9.68 -21.09
CA TRP A 1127 16.81 10.63 -22.01
C TRP A 1127 17.80 11.62 -22.63
N ILE A 1128 17.40 12.18 -23.78
CA ILE A 1128 18.11 13.24 -24.51
C ILE A 1128 17.09 14.13 -25.25
N GLY A 1129 17.48 15.37 -25.55
CA GLY A 1129 16.60 16.38 -26.17
C GLY A 1129 15.54 17.01 -25.26
N GLY A 1130 15.57 16.67 -23.96
CA GLY A 1130 14.61 17.13 -22.95
C GLY A 1130 14.56 16.15 -21.78
N GLY A 1131 14.02 16.59 -20.65
CA GLY A 1131 13.62 15.69 -19.57
C GLY A 1131 12.45 14.78 -19.98
N TYR A 1132 12.14 13.78 -19.16
CA TYR A 1132 11.00 12.88 -19.39
C TYR A 1132 9.70 13.64 -19.68
N GLY A 1133 8.95 13.17 -20.68
CA GLY A 1133 7.73 13.82 -21.19
C GLY A 1133 7.97 14.84 -22.31
N VAL A 1134 9.20 15.34 -22.48
CA VAL A 1134 9.59 16.24 -23.59
C VAL A 1134 10.67 15.60 -24.47
N GLY A 1135 11.74 15.10 -23.87
CA GLY A 1135 12.81 14.39 -24.57
C GLY A 1135 12.47 12.92 -24.86
N SER A 1136 13.38 12.26 -25.58
CA SER A 1136 13.23 10.83 -25.94
C SER A 1136 14.34 9.98 -25.31
N ARG A 1137 14.06 8.69 -25.06
CA ARG A 1137 15.07 7.76 -24.56
C ARG A 1137 16.13 7.50 -25.64
N ILE A 1138 17.40 7.54 -25.26
CA ILE A 1138 18.55 7.27 -26.12
C ILE A 1138 18.38 5.87 -26.73
N LYS A 1139 18.38 5.80 -28.07
CA LYS A 1139 18.10 4.56 -28.82
C LYS A 1139 19.24 3.57 -28.61
N LEU A 1140 18.93 2.33 -28.22
CA LEU A 1140 19.92 1.28 -27.90
C LEU A 1140 21.02 1.10 -28.96
N LYS A 1141 20.70 1.29 -30.25
CA LYS A 1141 21.68 1.26 -31.33
C LYS A 1141 22.81 2.30 -31.20
N TYR A 1142 22.52 3.48 -30.63
CA TYR A 1142 23.53 4.50 -30.35
C TYR A 1142 24.36 4.13 -29.12
N THR A 1143 23.73 3.56 -28.09
CA THR A 1143 24.45 3.05 -26.90
C THR A 1143 25.40 1.91 -27.25
N ARG A 1144 25.01 0.98 -28.13
CA ARG A 1144 25.92 -0.05 -28.67
C ARG A 1144 27.05 0.58 -29.48
N ALA A 1145 26.76 1.47 -30.44
CA ALA A 1145 27.79 2.17 -31.22
C ALA A 1145 28.80 2.98 -30.36
N ILE A 1146 28.36 3.59 -29.26
CA ILE A 1146 29.23 4.23 -28.27
C ILE A 1146 30.17 3.20 -27.62
N ILE A 1147 29.65 2.04 -27.24
CA ILE A 1147 30.44 0.96 -26.61
C ILE A 1147 31.43 0.36 -27.63
N ASP A 1148 31.03 0.20 -28.88
CA ASP A 1148 31.91 -0.21 -29.98
C ASP A 1148 33.05 0.81 -30.20
N ALA A 1149 32.75 2.11 -30.14
CA ALA A 1149 33.71 3.20 -30.25
C ALA A 1149 34.60 3.41 -29.00
N ILE A 1150 34.17 2.90 -27.84
CA ILE A 1150 35.03 2.73 -26.64
C ILE A 1150 35.98 1.55 -26.86
N HIS A 1151 35.46 0.39 -27.27
CA HIS A 1151 36.26 -0.82 -27.49
C HIS A 1151 37.30 -0.65 -28.63
N SER A 1152 36.99 0.10 -29.68
CA SER A 1152 37.95 0.43 -30.76
C SER A 1152 39.01 1.48 -30.37
N GLY A 1153 38.83 2.16 -29.24
CA GLY A 1153 39.63 3.31 -28.85
C GLY A 1153 39.47 4.51 -29.79
N GLU A 1154 38.33 4.65 -30.45
CA GLU A 1154 37.94 5.83 -31.23
C GLU A 1154 37.59 6.99 -30.29
N LEU A 1155 36.67 6.78 -29.35
CA LEU A 1155 36.23 7.82 -28.40
C LEU A 1155 37.35 8.31 -27.48
N ALA A 1156 38.37 7.47 -27.23
CA ALA A 1156 39.57 7.86 -26.48
C ALA A 1156 40.45 8.91 -27.20
N LYS A 1157 40.23 9.11 -28.50
CA LYS A 1157 40.97 10.03 -29.39
C LYS A 1157 40.07 11.12 -30.00
N ALA A 1158 38.77 11.09 -29.71
CA ALA A 1158 37.80 12.02 -30.28
C ALA A 1158 38.04 13.46 -29.76
N PRO A 1159 37.83 14.49 -30.59
CA PRO A 1159 37.82 15.88 -30.12
C PRO A 1159 36.69 16.08 -29.09
N THR A 1160 36.94 16.90 -28.06
CA THR A 1160 36.00 17.13 -26.95
C THR A 1160 35.70 18.61 -26.74
N VAL A 1161 34.55 18.89 -26.11
CA VAL A 1161 34.14 20.21 -25.62
C VAL A 1161 33.86 20.14 -24.11
N ALA A 1162 34.18 21.19 -23.37
CA ALA A 1162 33.99 21.24 -21.92
C ALA A 1162 32.54 21.58 -21.52
N SER A 1163 31.98 20.85 -20.56
CA SER A 1163 30.70 21.17 -19.91
C SER A 1163 30.91 22.17 -18.77
N PRO A 1164 30.14 23.28 -18.71
CA PRO A 1164 30.42 24.38 -17.78
C PRO A 1164 30.19 24.03 -16.30
N VAL A 1165 29.25 23.12 -16.00
CA VAL A 1165 28.86 22.78 -14.61
C VAL A 1165 29.53 21.49 -14.13
N PHE A 1166 29.60 20.46 -14.98
CA PHE A 1166 30.10 19.13 -14.58
C PHE A 1166 31.60 18.93 -14.88
N GLY A 1167 32.28 19.88 -15.51
CA GLY A 1167 33.69 19.74 -15.92
C GLY A 1167 33.96 18.67 -17.00
N PHE A 1168 32.90 18.03 -17.51
CA PHE A 1168 32.97 16.94 -18.47
C PHE A 1168 33.60 17.35 -19.81
N HIS A 1169 34.54 16.54 -20.31
CA HIS A 1169 35.04 16.62 -21.67
C HIS A 1169 34.19 15.75 -22.61
N ILE A 1170 33.15 16.34 -23.18
CA ILE A 1170 32.14 15.68 -24.01
C ILE A 1170 32.69 15.46 -25.43
N PRO A 1171 32.75 14.23 -25.97
CA PRO A 1171 33.15 13.97 -27.35
C PRO A 1171 32.20 14.62 -28.36
N THR A 1172 32.74 15.28 -29.40
CA THR A 1172 31.91 15.98 -30.39
C THR A 1172 31.57 15.13 -31.62
N LYS A 1173 32.16 13.94 -31.76
CA LYS A 1173 31.91 12.96 -32.83
C LYS A 1173 32.03 11.53 -32.31
N CYS A 1174 31.24 10.61 -32.87
CA CYS A 1174 31.28 9.17 -32.60
C CYS A 1174 30.65 8.42 -33.78
N SER A 1175 31.35 7.43 -34.34
CA SER A 1175 30.84 6.62 -35.45
C SER A 1175 29.48 5.98 -35.10
N GLY A 1176 28.53 6.06 -36.03
CA GLY A 1176 27.17 5.54 -35.86
C GLY A 1176 26.21 6.41 -35.03
N VAL A 1177 26.67 7.52 -34.43
CA VAL A 1177 25.88 8.44 -33.60
C VAL A 1177 25.85 9.85 -34.21
N PRO A 1178 24.68 10.52 -34.31
CA PRO A 1178 24.62 11.91 -34.74
C PRO A 1178 25.37 12.87 -33.78
N ASP A 1179 26.24 13.72 -34.32
CA ASP A 1179 27.05 14.71 -33.58
C ASP A 1179 26.19 15.61 -32.65
N GLU A 1180 24.96 15.93 -33.08
CA GLU A 1180 23.96 16.74 -32.36
C GLU A 1180 23.43 16.08 -31.07
N ILE A 1181 23.44 14.75 -31.00
CA ILE A 1181 22.97 13.97 -29.84
C ILE A 1181 24.06 13.89 -28.76
N LEU A 1182 25.34 13.91 -29.17
CA LEU A 1182 26.48 13.82 -28.25
C LEU A 1182 26.60 15.01 -27.29
N GLN A 1183 26.09 16.18 -27.68
CA GLN A 1183 26.11 17.41 -26.90
C GLN A 1183 24.68 17.78 -26.46
N PRO A 1184 24.22 17.39 -25.25
CA PRO A 1184 22.84 17.56 -24.81
C PRO A 1184 22.25 18.95 -25.03
N ARG A 1185 23.01 20.02 -24.76
CA ARG A 1185 22.57 21.42 -24.93
C ARG A 1185 22.19 21.79 -26.37
N LEU A 1186 22.68 21.06 -27.38
CA LEU A 1186 22.29 21.24 -28.79
C LEU A 1186 21.02 20.46 -29.16
N SER A 1187 20.70 19.40 -28.41
CA SER A 1187 19.52 18.57 -28.64
C SER A 1187 18.22 19.12 -28.03
N TRP A 1188 18.33 20.03 -27.06
CA TRP A 1188 17.19 20.69 -26.41
C TRP A 1188 16.67 21.86 -27.25
N THR A 1189 15.36 22.03 -27.30
CA THR A 1189 14.70 23.14 -28.01
C THR A 1189 14.86 24.50 -27.31
N ASP A 1190 15.08 24.50 -25.99
CA ASP A 1190 15.42 25.68 -25.19
C ASP A 1190 16.67 25.40 -24.34
N ALA A 1191 17.72 26.18 -24.60
CA ALA A 1191 18.97 26.12 -23.86
C ALA A 1191 18.84 26.61 -22.41
N ALA A 1192 17.92 27.54 -22.10
CA ALA A 1192 17.73 28.03 -20.73
C ALA A 1192 17.08 26.96 -19.84
N SER A 1193 16.11 26.20 -20.36
CA SER A 1193 15.53 25.03 -19.68
C SER A 1193 16.55 23.90 -19.50
N TYR A 1194 17.47 23.71 -20.46
CA TYR A 1194 18.62 22.81 -20.28
C TYR A 1194 19.52 23.29 -19.13
N ASP A 1195 19.99 24.53 -19.16
CA ASP A 1195 20.92 25.07 -18.16
C ASP A 1195 20.29 25.06 -16.74
N LYS A 1196 18.99 25.34 -16.62
CA LYS A 1196 18.23 25.20 -15.36
C LYS A 1196 18.19 23.76 -14.87
N SER A 1197 17.96 22.79 -15.77
CA SER A 1197 17.88 21.37 -15.44
C SER A 1197 19.27 20.79 -15.07
N LEU A 1198 20.32 21.26 -15.75
CA LEU A 1198 21.71 20.90 -15.47
C LEU A 1198 22.12 21.34 -14.05
N ASN A 1199 21.78 22.58 -13.67
CA ASN A 1199 22.02 23.09 -12.31
C ASN A 1199 21.17 22.37 -11.25
N LYS A 1200 19.90 22.02 -11.55
CA LYS A 1200 19.07 21.17 -10.66
C LYS A 1200 19.76 19.83 -10.37
N LEU A 1201 20.28 19.15 -11.40
CA LEU A 1201 20.98 17.87 -11.22
C LEU A 1201 22.32 18.03 -10.48
N ALA A 1202 23.10 19.07 -10.78
CA ALA A 1202 24.35 19.36 -10.09
C ALA A 1202 24.17 19.58 -8.57
N GLY A 1203 23.12 20.31 -8.19
CA GLY A 1203 22.73 20.46 -6.78
C GLY A 1203 22.34 19.13 -6.12
N LEU A 1204 21.66 18.23 -6.84
CA LEU A 1204 21.32 16.89 -6.33
C LEU A 1204 22.56 16.00 -6.11
N PHE A 1205 23.55 16.06 -7.01
CA PHE A 1205 24.85 15.40 -6.79
C PHE A 1205 25.57 15.96 -5.56
N SER A 1206 25.64 17.28 -5.42
CA SER A 1206 26.30 17.97 -4.29
C SER A 1206 25.63 17.62 -2.95
N ASN A 1207 24.30 17.65 -2.91
CA ASN A 1207 23.51 17.23 -1.74
C ASN A 1207 23.62 15.73 -1.45
N ASN A 1208 24.01 14.90 -2.43
CA ASN A 1208 24.24 13.49 -2.21
C ASN A 1208 25.63 13.19 -1.65
N ILE A 1209 26.70 13.77 -2.22
CA ILE A 1209 28.08 13.48 -1.81
C ILE A 1209 28.36 13.93 -0.35
N ALA A 1210 27.69 14.99 0.11
CA ALA A 1210 27.78 15.51 1.48
C ALA A 1210 27.37 14.48 2.57
N LYS A 1211 26.64 13.41 2.21
CA LYS A 1211 26.17 12.38 3.16
C LYS A 1211 27.26 11.41 3.63
N PHE A 1212 28.45 11.43 3.01
CA PHE A 1212 29.49 10.41 3.16
C PHE A 1212 30.78 10.89 3.85
N ASP A 1213 30.77 12.05 4.54
CA ASP A 1213 31.94 12.61 5.30
C ASP A 1213 33.29 12.50 4.55
N ILE A 1214 33.28 12.81 3.25
CA ILE A 1214 34.44 12.57 2.38
C ILE A 1214 35.53 13.59 2.66
N LYS A 1215 36.62 13.12 3.28
CA LYS A 1215 37.79 13.94 3.65
C LYS A 1215 38.78 14.15 2.49
N SER A 1216 38.66 13.39 1.40
CA SER A 1216 39.48 13.58 0.20
C SER A 1216 39.01 14.78 -0.61
N LYS A 1217 39.86 15.81 -0.69
CA LYS A 1217 39.62 17.01 -1.51
C LYS A 1217 39.56 16.69 -3.00
N GLU A 1218 40.34 15.72 -3.48
CA GLU A 1218 40.37 15.29 -4.89
C GLU A 1218 38.97 14.83 -5.34
N ILE A 1219 38.31 14.01 -4.52
CA ILE A 1219 36.96 13.52 -4.81
C ILE A 1219 35.98 14.69 -4.86
N LEU A 1220 35.97 15.56 -3.83
CA LEU A 1220 35.04 16.69 -3.77
C LEU A 1220 35.24 17.71 -4.91
N GLN A 1221 36.48 17.93 -5.35
CA GLN A 1221 36.79 18.84 -6.46
C GLN A 1221 36.46 18.26 -7.84
N ALA A 1222 36.35 16.93 -7.96
CA ALA A 1222 35.94 16.26 -9.20
C ALA A 1222 34.42 16.18 -9.40
N GLY A 1223 33.63 16.71 -8.47
CA GLY A 1223 32.18 16.88 -8.60
C GLY A 1223 31.78 18.11 -9.42
N PRO A 1224 30.48 18.26 -9.74
CA PRO A 1224 29.98 19.42 -10.46
C PRO A 1224 30.10 20.70 -9.62
N GLN A 1225 30.49 21.79 -10.26
CA GLN A 1225 30.66 23.09 -9.64
C GLN A 1225 29.35 23.88 -9.71
N VAL A 1226 28.72 24.08 -8.55
CA VAL A 1226 27.47 24.85 -8.44
C VAL A 1226 27.80 26.26 -7.93
N GLU A 1227 27.36 27.30 -8.64
CA GLU A 1227 27.49 28.67 -8.15
C GLU A 1227 26.61 28.86 -6.90
N THR A 1228 27.24 28.99 -5.73
CA THR A 1228 26.56 29.29 -4.46
C THR A 1228 26.01 30.71 -4.46
N THR A 1229 24.82 30.89 -5.03
CA THR A 1229 23.99 32.07 -4.81
C THR A 1229 23.60 32.09 -3.34
N GLN A 1230 24.25 32.95 -2.55
CA GLN A 1230 23.99 33.10 -1.13
C GLN A 1230 22.59 33.68 -0.91
N ALA A 1231 21.62 32.81 -0.61
CA ALA A 1231 20.28 33.16 -0.22
C ALA A 1231 20.29 33.88 1.15
N THR A 1232 20.58 35.19 1.12
CA THR A 1232 20.57 36.06 2.29
C THR A 1232 19.13 36.44 2.60
N GLN A 1233 18.45 35.64 3.41
CA GLN A 1233 17.16 35.96 4.02
C GLN A 1233 17.17 35.55 5.51
N GLN A 1234 16.35 36.25 6.30
CA GLN A 1234 16.38 36.30 7.76
C GLN A 1234 15.40 35.32 8.39
#